data_AF-A0A6S6ZP71-F1
#
_entry.id   AF-A0A6S6ZP71-F1
#
_cell.length_a   1.000
_cell.length_b   1.000
_cell.length_c   1.000
_cell.angle_alpha   90.00
_cell.angle_beta   90.00
_cell.angle_gamma   90.00
#
_symmetry.space_group_name_H-M   'P 1'
#
loop_
_entity.id
_entity.type
_entity.pdbx_description
1 polymer ?
#
loop_
_entity_poly.entity_id
_entity_poly.type
_entity_poly.pdbx_seq_one_letter_code
_entity_poly.pdbx_strand_id
1 'polypeptide(L)'
;MKADLSRLTFDPARRYRAVRMQQGRVQMDSDWNEQQDILNRRIETETADTVGRVGVPLAAPGFALAPAGKDLSLSAGRLYLDGLLCENPQPATVAKQPDMPPTASPVLPAGASVLPLPPPALTPADIDGVVVFGSSGQAAPPPEGMYLAYLEAWQRHLCTLDLPAGDTSMREVALGGPDTATREKTVWQVKLMQVGAPDAALTCLSALPAWDALIAPPDARMAARAEASVPPKTPCQLPPDAGYRLLENHLYRIEIHQDGAGAGKARYKWSRENGSILSRVVRWLDDPVANEFEVASIGRDDVLAITAGCWVEFLDDTHELLGQPGPLAQVVRTDGNTVTIDPASLIGHALDAARFPSNPRVRRWDGVAEITPAPINSANAGWVELEQDGVEIKFSPGRLRVGDYWLIPARTATASIEWPQMPDGKPAFNAPAGILRAFARLALLRWQGGAWTAISDCRPLFPALTELTQLYYAGGDGQSVKPNPAMTPDVVPLPSELRAGVANGSLPVAGAVVRFTVDAGRLPNGTATQDVATGADGVASIAWSLACDAARPVQRATAQLLRAGQPAPDRYLPLRYTATLALASEVAYDPRNCADLLAEQAYSVQEALDALCRRTHGGGCCLTVGPAGDFPTLDNALRTLIGQDRMDICLCLTPGEHKLDDDLILKGPRVRLMLHGCGPASRLMLDERMFSLDGFASVSIADLVITRRGQPAAIAFNQCADLRLSRVDCAGPTGPGNSLVRVDGSRRVHIETCRLYAAGRGNAERLDQLFTRAPTLAALKRALSSDAVLDDDNDRAASALSRQPLDARKAMTTEIAALLRAGAAGNALTMTPRIQSALTTLATQLGRETPAAKRLRPAIAALAAALLADPMSCALALLDNDADTTVRDNRLRGGIALFAESGDFPELTTDQLKLLGGGIRTGKMVPEGDGTLTLQSNHLSSLRLGAEAARAMLTIIQTGGEFAAWRCLRAADNALEAYSHFPAFDAAVTGNNLLTNGDAGALIATQAKVIGNFAHNDFRLFVSGANPEVLANGGLNVVTV
;
A
#
# COMPACT_ATOMS: atom_id res chain seq x y z
N MET A 1 18.80 50.37 10.23
CA MET A 1 18.00 51.13 11.21
C MET A 1 18.44 52.58 11.25
N LYS A 2 17.50 53.54 11.35
CA LYS A 2 17.73 55.01 11.34
C LYS A 2 16.99 55.73 12.48
N ALA A 3 16.57 54.98 13.50
CA ALA A 3 15.83 55.50 14.65
C ALA A 3 16.66 55.37 15.93
N ASP A 4 16.53 56.36 16.81
CA ASP A 4 17.01 56.28 18.18
C ASP A 4 15.98 55.50 19.02
N LEU A 5 16.38 54.35 19.55
CA LEU A 5 15.49 53.38 20.20
C LEU A 5 16.07 52.96 21.55
N SER A 6 15.19 52.74 22.54
CA SER A 6 15.62 52.34 23.89
C SER A 6 16.11 50.88 23.95
N ARG A 7 15.42 50.00 23.21
CA ARG A 7 15.71 48.55 23.02
C ARG A 7 14.68 47.93 22.06
N LEU A 8 15.01 46.75 21.53
CA LEU A 8 14.05 45.85 20.90
C LEU A 8 13.86 44.62 21.77
N THR A 9 12.61 44.29 22.11
CA THR A 9 12.25 43.24 23.07
C THR A 9 11.56 42.04 22.44
N PHE A 10 11.21 42.12 21.14
CA PHE A 10 10.54 41.03 20.44
C PHE A 10 11.41 39.76 20.43
N ASP A 11 10.85 38.68 20.99
CA ASP A 11 11.46 37.35 21.00
C ASP A 11 10.43 36.30 20.52
N PRO A 12 10.61 35.73 19.31
CA PRO A 12 9.67 34.74 18.78
C PRO A 12 9.59 33.45 19.63
N ALA A 13 10.61 33.12 20.42
CA ALA A 13 10.61 31.92 21.27
C ALA A 13 9.62 32.02 22.44
N ARG A 14 9.34 33.24 22.92
CA ARG A 14 8.39 33.51 24.01
C ARG A 14 6.93 33.37 23.59
N ARG A 15 6.64 33.43 22.27
CA ARG A 15 5.30 33.23 21.70
C ARG A 15 4.24 34.19 22.26
N TYR A 16 4.65 35.43 22.56
CA TYR A 16 3.69 36.47 22.95
C TYR A 16 2.79 36.82 21.77
N ARG A 17 1.50 37.05 22.07
CA ARG A 17 0.47 37.38 21.07
C ARG A 17 0.22 38.87 20.95
N ALA A 18 0.40 39.63 22.03
CA ALA A 18 0.18 41.06 22.08
C ALA A 18 0.82 41.67 23.34
N VAL A 19 1.19 42.93 23.25
CA VAL A 19 1.53 43.81 24.38
C VAL A 19 0.23 44.44 24.91
N ARG A 20 0.08 44.52 26.24
CA ARG A 20 -1.12 45.06 26.90
C ARG A 20 -0.77 46.29 27.72
N MET A 21 -1.26 47.44 27.29
CA MET A 21 -1.11 48.70 28.02
C MET A 21 -1.87 48.64 29.36
N GLN A 22 -1.21 49.05 30.43
CA GLN A 22 -1.80 49.15 31.76
C GLN A 22 -2.16 50.59 32.10
N GLN A 23 -3.29 50.78 32.77
CA GLN A 23 -3.72 52.10 33.22
C GLN A 23 -2.68 52.72 34.18
N GLY A 24 -2.32 53.98 33.91
CA GLY A 24 -1.43 54.76 34.79
C GLY A 24 0.05 54.40 34.75
N ARG A 25 0.49 53.55 33.81
CA ARG A 25 1.92 53.22 33.61
C ARG A 25 2.54 54.06 32.49
N VAL A 26 3.85 54.29 32.57
CA VAL A 26 4.65 54.97 31.54
C VAL A 26 4.66 54.11 30.27
N GLN A 27 4.49 54.75 29.11
CA GLN A 27 4.62 54.09 27.81
C GLN A 27 6.06 54.16 27.32
N MET A 28 6.57 53.04 26.81
CA MET A 28 7.91 52.95 26.20
C MET A 28 7.78 52.72 24.70
N ASP A 29 8.75 53.24 23.93
CA ASP A 29 8.89 52.94 22.49
C ASP A 29 9.02 51.44 22.23
N SER A 30 9.73 50.71 23.11
CA SER A 30 9.93 49.26 23.00
C SER A 30 8.63 48.48 22.97
N ASP A 31 7.62 48.91 23.74
CA ASP A 31 6.32 48.22 23.85
C ASP A 31 5.50 48.38 22.57
N TRP A 32 5.55 49.56 21.94
CA TRP A 32 4.88 49.82 20.67
C TRP A 32 5.56 49.09 19.51
N ASN A 33 6.90 49.12 19.47
CA ASN A 33 7.70 48.40 18.48
C ASN A 33 7.49 46.89 18.59
N GLU A 34 7.58 46.31 19.79
CA GLU A 34 7.35 44.86 20.01
C GLU A 34 5.95 44.43 19.57
N GLN A 35 4.92 45.26 19.80
CA GLN A 35 3.57 44.97 19.32
C GLN A 35 3.50 44.92 17.78
N GLN A 36 4.21 45.79 17.07
CA GLN A 36 4.27 45.74 15.60
C GLN A 36 5.03 44.50 15.12
N ASP A 37 6.18 44.19 15.72
CA ASP A 37 6.99 43.02 15.37
C ASP A 37 6.21 41.71 15.57
N ILE A 38 5.45 41.58 16.66
CA ILE A 38 4.56 40.43 16.92
C ILE A 38 3.50 40.29 15.82
N LEU A 39 2.89 41.40 15.38
CA LEU A 39 1.86 41.38 14.34
C LEU A 39 2.46 41.04 12.97
N ASN A 40 3.58 41.68 12.61
CA ASN A 40 4.28 41.44 11.35
C ASN A 40 4.71 39.97 11.25
N ARG A 41 5.39 39.44 12.28
CA ARG A 41 5.77 38.02 12.32
C ARG A 41 4.57 37.09 12.15
N ARG A 42 3.45 37.41 12.79
CA ARG A 42 2.22 36.61 12.65
C ARG A 42 1.69 36.65 11.22
N ILE A 43 1.52 37.84 10.63
CA ILE A 43 0.96 38.02 9.29
C ILE A 43 1.87 37.39 8.22
N GLU A 44 3.17 37.64 8.29
CA GLU A 44 4.16 37.10 7.35
C GLU A 44 4.18 35.57 7.41
N THR A 45 4.11 34.99 8.61
CA THR A 45 4.11 33.54 8.78
C THR A 45 2.81 32.90 8.35
N GLU A 46 1.65 33.47 8.74
CA GLU A 46 0.34 32.99 8.27
C GLU A 46 0.28 33.05 6.73
N THR A 47 0.85 34.10 6.12
CA THR A 47 0.93 34.24 4.66
C THR A 47 1.85 33.20 4.03
N ALA A 48 3.06 33.02 4.56
CA ALA A 48 4.02 32.03 4.07
C ALA A 48 3.50 30.58 4.22
N ASP A 49 2.81 30.27 5.31
CA ASP A 49 2.21 28.95 5.55
C ASP A 49 1.01 28.68 4.63
N THR A 50 0.26 29.73 4.24
CA THR A 50 -0.95 29.61 3.40
C THR A 50 -0.64 29.64 1.90
N VAL A 51 0.25 30.55 1.47
CA VAL A 51 0.59 30.78 0.06
C VAL A 51 1.83 30.00 -0.36
N GLY A 52 2.69 29.64 0.60
CA GLY A 52 4.05 29.18 0.36
C GLY A 52 5.08 30.31 0.48
N ARG A 53 6.36 29.95 0.49
CA ARG A 53 7.48 30.91 0.54
C ARG A 53 7.50 31.89 -0.64
N VAL A 54 7.00 31.47 -1.79
CA VAL A 54 6.83 32.34 -2.96
C VAL A 54 5.46 32.05 -3.54
N GLY A 55 4.68 33.08 -3.83
CA GLY A 55 3.38 32.92 -4.50
C GLY A 55 2.92 34.16 -5.22
N VAL A 56 2.43 33.99 -6.44
CA VAL A 56 1.90 35.08 -7.28
C VAL A 56 0.39 34.88 -7.46
N PRO A 57 -0.47 35.79 -6.95
CA PRO A 57 -1.90 35.62 -7.07
C PRO A 57 -2.35 35.80 -8.52
N LEU A 58 -3.11 34.84 -9.04
CA LEU A 58 -3.62 34.88 -10.42
C LEU A 58 -4.52 36.07 -10.73
N ALA A 59 -5.21 36.61 -9.73
CA ALA A 59 -6.07 37.78 -9.91
C ALA A 59 -5.27 39.07 -10.19
N ALA A 60 -3.99 39.11 -9.80
CA ALA A 60 -3.11 40.25 -10.03
C ALA A 60 -1.65 39.77 -10.22
N PRO A 61 -1.35 39.04 -11.31
CA PRO A 61 -0.09 38.31 -11.45
C PRO A 61 1.07 39.27 -11.77
N GLY A 62 1.85 39.62 -10.75
CA GLY A 62 2.98 40.54 -10.87
C GLY A 62 4.28 39.88 -11.32
N PHE A 63 5.23 40.72 -11.75
CA PHE A 63 6.63 40.35 -11.95
C PHE A 63 6.90 39.35 -13.10
N ALA A 64 5.99 39.24 -14.07
CA ALA A 64 6.25 38.47 -15.30
C ALA A 64 7.35 39.16 -16.12
N LEU A 65 8.25 38.36 -16.69
CA LEU A 65 9.34 38.85 -17.53
C LEU A 65 9.13 38.41 -18.98
N ALA A 66 9.30 39.36 -19.91
CA ALA A 66 9.30 39.09 -21.34
C ALA A 66 10.38 39.92 -22.05
N PRO A 67 10.97 39.43 -23.17
CA PRO A 67 11.94 40.19 -23.93
C PRO A 67 11.40 41.53 -24.41
N ALA A 68 12.17 42.60 -24.23
CA ALA A 68 11.87 43.95 -24.68
C ALA A 68 13.12 44.60 -25.28
N GLY A 69 13.58 44.09 -26.43
CA GLY A 69 14.82 44.51 -27.07
C GLY A 69 16.05 44.12 -26.26
N LYS A 70 16.86 45.10 -25.85
CA LYS A 70 18.04 44.92 -24.97
C LYS A 70 17.68 44.80 -23.49
N ASP A 71 16.41 45.02 -23.14
CA ASP A 71 15.89 44.94 -21.78
C ASP A 71 14.82 43.83 -21.67
N LEU A 72 14.23 43.73 -20.48
CA LEU A 72 13.16 42.80 -20.15
C LEU A 72 12.00 43.59 -19.56
N SER A 73 10.80 43.44 -20.13
CA SER A 73 9.58 44.03 -19.57
C SER A 73 9.19 43.30 -18.30
N LEU A 74 8.78 44.05 -17.28
CA LEU A 74 8.33 43.60 -15.98
C LEU A 74 6.84 43.92 -15.80
N SER A 75 5.98 42.91 -15.59
CA SER A 75 4.54 43.14 -15.43
C SER A 75 4.17 43.79 -14.09
N ALA A 76 3.10 44.60 -14.10
CA ALA A 76 2.43 45.06 -12.89
C ALA A 76 1.72 43.89 -12.18
N GLY A 77 1.50 44.02 -10.88
CA GLY A 77 0.76 43.07 -10.05
C GLY A 77 1.42 42.85 -8.70
N ARG A 78 1.09 41.71 -8.08
CA ARG A 78 1.52 41.35 -6.72
C ARG A 78 2.32 40.05 -6.73
N LEU A 79 3.18 39.91 -5.71
CA LEU A 79 3.88 38.67 -5.38
C LEU A 79 4.11 38.64 -3.87
N TYR A 80 3.90 37.50 -3.24
CA TYR A 80 4.22 37.24 -1.84
C TYR A 80 5.54 36.48 -1.75
N LEU A 81 6.46 36.98 -0.92
CA LEU A 81 7.83 36.45 -0.80
C LEU A 81 8.23 36.35 0.68
N ASP A 82 8.35 35.12 1.18
CA ASP A 82 8.50 34.75 2.59
C ASP A 82 7.52 35.50 3.51
N GLY A 83 6.29 35.71 3.01
CA GLY A 83 5.22 36.44 3.72
C GLY A 83 5.17 37.94 3.43
N LEU A 84 6.22 38.53 2.83
CA LEU A 84 6.25 39.94 2.44
C LEU A 84 5.42 40.17 1.17
N LEU A 85 4.54 41.18 1.20
CA LEU A 85 3.82 41.64 0.03
C LEU A 85 4.70 42.55 -0.83
N CYS A 86 5.04 42.10 -2.04
CA CYS A 86 5.69 42.89 -3.07
C CYS A 86 4.64 43.36 -4.09
N GLU A 87 4.50 44.67 -4.27
CA GLU A 87 3.57 45.26 -5.23
C GLU A 87 4.33 46.06 -6.29
N ASN A 88 4.10 45.70 -7.56
CA ASN A 88 4.50 46.51 -8.69
C ASN A 88 3.25 47.20 -9.27
N PRO A 89 3.02 48.50 -9.01
CA PRO A 89 1.76 49.16 -9.37
C PRO A 89 1.59 49.36 -10.87
N GLN A 90 2.69 49.42 -11.63
CA GLN A 90 2.66 49.67 -13.07
C GLN A 90 3.76 48.88 -13.81
N PRO A 91 3.58 48.53 -15.09
CA PRO A 91 4.61 47.84 -15.84
C PRO A 91 5.90 48.68 -15.92
N ALA A 92 7.06 48.02 -15.84
CA ALA A 92 8.37 48.65 -15.90
C ALA A 92 9.32 47.79 -16.76
N THR A 93 10.61 48.13 -16.80
CA THR A 93 11.64 47.22 -17.29
C THR A 93 12.63 46.89 -16.16
N VAL A 94 13.39 45.81 -16.31
CA VAL A 94 14.36 45.38 -15.28
C VAL A 94 15.41 46.46 -15.02
N ALA A 95 15.87 47.19 -16.05
CA ALA A 95 16.82 48.28 -15.85
C ALA A 95 16.21 49.55 -15.25
N LYS A 96 14.89 49.77 -15.40
CA LYS A 96 14.20 51.02 -15.02
C LYS A 96 13.03 50.80 -14.04
N GLN A 97 13.19 49.86 -13.11
CA GLN A 97 12.22 49.55 -12.07
C GLN A 97 12.27 50.55 -10.88
N PRO A 98 11.18 50.76 -10.11
CA PRO A 98 11.05 51.87 -9.16
C PRO A 98 12.12 51.97 -8.06
N ASP A 99 12.62 50.83 -7.57
CA ASP A 99 13.61 50.78 -6.49
C ASP A 99 15.03 50.42 -6.99
N MET A 100 15.27 50.47 -8.31
CA MET A 100 16.62 50.35 -8.89
C MET A 100 17.18 51.75 -9.19
N PRO A 101 18.39 52.11 -8.71
CA PRO A 101 19.00 53.38 -9.05
C PRO A 101 19.13 53.56 -10.57
N PRO A 102 18.87 54.76 -11.14
CA PRO A 102 18.81 54.96 -12.60
C PRO A 102 20.09 54.66 -13.37
N THR A 103 21.24 54.62 -12.69
CA THR A 103 22.57 54.33 -13.26
C THR A 103 23.07 52.92 -12.91
N ALA A 104 22.29 52.12 -12.18
CA ALA A 104 22.72 50.81 -11.71
C ALA A 104 22.57 49.71 -12.76
N SER A 105 23.44 48.71 -12.69
CA SER A 105 23.28 47.45 -13.41
C SER A 105 22.40 46.50 -12.59
N PRO A 106 21.35 45.89 -13.18
CA PRO A 106 20.55 44.87 -12.50
C PRO A 106 21.24 43.49 -12.48
N VAL A 107 22.46 43.37 -13.00
CA VAL A 107 23.18 42.09 -13.11
C VAL A 107 24.13 41.93 -11.93
N LEU A 108 23.96 40.86 -11.16
CA LEU A 108 24.86 40.47 -10.09
C LEU A 108 26.12 39.79 -10.68
N PRO A 109 27.33 40.35 -10.46
CA PRO A 109 28.57 39.74 -10.92
C PRO A 109 28.81 38.38 -10.27
N ALA A 110 29.52 37.49 -10.97
CA ALA A 110 29.85 36.17 -10.45
C ALA A 110 30.65 36.27 -9.13
N GLY A 111 30.19 35.57 -8.09
CA GLY A 111 30.82 35.54 -6.77
C GLY A 111 30.55 36.76 -5.88
N ALA A 112 29.79 37.75 -6.36
CA ALA A 112 29.40 38.91 -5.55
C ALA A 112 28.15 38.63 -4.70
N SER A 113 28.04 39.31 -3.56
CA SER A 113 26.87 39.27 -2.65
C SER A 113 25.92 40.47 -2.84
N VAL A 114 26.37 41.51 -3.54
CA VAL A 114 25.67 42.80 -3.75
C VAL A 114 25.93 43.33 -5.16
N LEU A 115 25.01 44.15 -5.68
CA LEU A 115 25.17 44.79 -7.00
C LEU A 115 26.29 45.82 -6.97
N PRO A 116 27.10 45.97 -8.04
CA PRO A 116 28.23 46.91 -8.04
C PRO A 116 27.75 48.36 -8.01
N LEU A 117 28.50 49.22 -7.32
CA LEU A 117 28.30 50.67 -7.42
C LEU A 117 28.52 51.14 -8.87
N PRO A 118 27.69 52.07 -9.38
CA PRO A 118 27.91 52.64 -10.70
C PRO A 118 29.23 53.43 -10.75
N PRO A 119 29.98 53.35 -11.86
CA PRO A 119 31.10 54.24 -12.13
C PRO A 119 30.65 55.73 -12.12
N PRO A 120 31.45 56.66 -11.56
CA PRO A 120 31.03 58.06 -11.35
C PRO A 120 30.67 58.82 -12.63
N ALA A 121 31.25 58.43 -13.77
CA ALA A 121 31.03 59.10 -15.06
C ALA A 121 29.72 58.69 -15.75
N LEU A 122 28.97 57.71 -15.22
CA LEU A 122 27.74 57.24 -15.85
C LEU A 122 26.55 58.14 -15.53
N THR A 123 25.74 58.38 -16.55
CA THR A 123 24.45 59.05 -16.46
C THR A 123 23.31 58.06 -16.75
N PRO A 124 22.06 58.36 -16.38
CA PRO A 124 20.93 57.49 -16.69
C PRO A 124 20.74 57.23 -18.20
N ALA A 125 21.29 58.08 -19.08
CA ALA A 125 21.25 57.91 -20.52
C ALA A 125 22.18 56.78 -21.01
N ASP A 126 23.21 56.43 -20.22
CA ASP A 126 24.16 55.36 -20.55
C ASP A 126 23.59 53.95 -20.27
N ILE A 127 22.45 53.86 -19.58
CA ILE A 127 21.75 52.60 -19.28
C ILE A 127 20.69 52.31 -20.37
N ASP A 128 21.14 51.67 -21.45
CA ASP A 128 20.30 51.19 -22.56
C ASP A 128 19.95 49.70 -22.41
N GLY A 129 18.94 49.43 -21.57
CA GLY A 129 18.49 48.08 -21.22
C GLY A 129 19.34 47.42 -20.14
N VAL A 130 19.49 46.10 -20.19
CA VAL A 130 20.33 45.37 -19.23
C VAL A 130 21.80 45.55 -19.62
N VAL A 131 22.59 46.13 -18.72
CA VAL A 131 24.03 46.35 -18.91
C VAL A 131 24.85 45.79 -17.77
N VAL A 132 26.15 45.60 -17.99
CA VAL A 132 27.19 45.33 -16.99
C VAL A 132 28.29 46.39 -17.10
N PHE A 133 29.08 46.59 -16.04
CA PHE A 133 30.22 47.51 -16.07
C PHE A 133 31.51 46.76 -16.39
N GLY A 134 32.17 47.16 -17.48
CA GLY A 134 33.48 46.62 -17.85
C GLY A 134 34.60 47.09 -16.92
N SER A 135 35.81 46.54 -17.08
CA SER A 135 36.99 46.94 -16.31
C SER A 135 37.40 48.41 -16.50
N SER A 136 36.99 49.03 -17.61
CA SER A 136 37.17 50.46 -17.90
C SER A 136 36.06 51.35 -17.33
N GLY A 137 35.05 50.78 -16.65
CA GLY A 137 33.92 51.53 -16.09
C GLY A 137 32.83 51.94 -17.10
N GLN A 138 32.90 51.46 -18.34
CA GLN A 138 31.86 51.69 -19.34
C GLN A 138 30.71 50.69 -19.23
N ALA A 139 29.49 51.14 -19.55
CA ALA A 139 28.32 50.26 -19.68
C ALA A 139 28.45 49.42 -20.96
N ALA A 140 28.30 48.11 -20.83
CA ALA A 140 28.35 47.16 -21.95
C ALA A 140 27.23 46.12 -21.82
N PRO A 141 26.83 45.44 -22.92
CA PRO A 141 25.89 44.33 -22.84
C PRO A 141 26.44 43.20 -21.94
N PRO A 142 25.56 42.44 -21.27
CA PRO A 142 25.99 41.28 -20.50
C PRO A 142 26.66 40.22 -21.39
N PRO A 143 27.56 39.39 -20.83
CA PRO A 143 28.10 38.23 -21.53
C PRO A 143 27.00 37.32 -22.08
N GLU A 144 27.23 36.64 -23.20
CA GLU A 144 26.28 35.63 -23.66
C GLU A 144 26.14 34.50 -22.64
N GLY A 145 24.92 34.08 -22.35
CA GLY A 145 24.68 33.06 -21.35
C GLY A 145 23.22 32.80 -21.03
N MET A 146 23.03 31.81 -20.17
CA MET A 146 21.78 31.57 -19.45
C MET A 146 21.79 32.38 -18.15
N TYR A 147 20.68 33.10 -17.92
CA TYR A 147 20.48 33.98 -16.78
C TYR A 147 19.26 33.53 -15.97
N LEU A 148 19.41 33.53 -14.65
CA LEU A 148 18.29 33.47 -13.71
C LEU A 148 17.89 34.90 -13.38
N ALA A 149 16.65 35.26 -13.70
CA ALA A 149 16.03 36.44 -13.12
C ALA A 149 15.42 36.07 -11.77
N TYR A 150 15.69 36.88 -10.75
CA TYR A 150 15.21 36.67 -9.40
C TYR A 150 14.76 37.97 -8.76
N LEU A 151 13.79 37.88 -7.85
CA LEU A 151 13.38 38.98 -6.98
C LEU A 151 14.18 38.89 -5.67
N GLU A 152 14.76 40.01 -5.25
CA GLU A 152 15.22 40.22 -3.88
C GLU A 152 14.28 41.24 -3.22
N ALA A 153 13.72 40.90 -2.07
CA ALA A 153 12.86 41.79 -1.29
C ALA A 153 13.37 41.93 0.15
N TRP A 154 13.27 43.13 0.70
CA TRP A 154 13.69 43.44 2.07
C TRP A 154 12.96 44.67 2.61
N GLN A 155 13.05 44.88 3.91
CA GLN A 155 12.50 46.07 4.57
C GLN A 155 13.55 47.19 4.66
N ARG A 156 13.24 48.35 4.09
CA ARG A 156 14.05 49.57 4.16
C ARG A 156 13.48 50.50 5.23
N HIS A 157 14.31 50.82 6.22
CA HIS A 157 13.99 51.84 7.23
C HIS A 157 14.15 53.24 6.63
N LEU A 158 13.09 54.03 6.70
CA LEU A 158 13.00 55.41 6.24
C LEU A 158 12.85 56.38 7.42
N CYS A 159 13.62 57.47 7.39
CA CYS A 159 13.41 58.66 8.20
C CYS A 159 13.24 59.89 7.31
N THR A 160 13.02 61.06 7.90
CA THR A 160 12.80 62.30 7.14
C THR A 160 13.98 62.72 6.25
N LEU A 161 15.18 62.17 6.47
CA LEU A 161 16.37 62.42 5.64
C LEU A 161 16.38 61.63 4.33
N ASP A 162 15.55 60.60 4.21
CA ASP A 162 15.40 59.76 3.01
C ASP A 162 14.38 60.31 2.02
N LEU A 163 13.55 61.26 2.46
CA LEU A 163 12.63 61.96 1.58
C LEU A 163 13.39 62.99 0.74
N PRO A 164 12.89 63.31 -0.48
CA PRO A 164 13.44 64.40 -1.29
C PRO A 164 13.56 65.70 -0.49
N ALA A 165 14.56 66.51 -0.84
CA ALA A 165 14.74 67.83 -0.22
C ALA A 165 13.45 68.66 -0.34
N GLY A 166 12.90 69.09 0.80
CA GLY A 166 11.65 69.87 0.88
C GLY A 166 10.38 69.05 1.16
N ASP A 167 10.44 67.72 1.08
CA ASP A 167 9.31 66.87 1.49
C ASP A 167 9.28 66.71 3.02
N THR A 168 8.22 67.24 3.63
CA THR A 168 7.98 67.19 5.07
C THR A 168 6.82 66.28 5.45
N SER A 169 6.37 65.39 4.55
CA SER A 169 5.20 64.53 4.76
C SER A 169 5.29 63.58 5.95
N MET A 170 6.52 63.24 6.39
CA MET A 170 6.76 62.44 7.59
C MET A 170 6.92 63.26 8.89
N ARG A 171 6.87 64.60 8.81
CA ARG A 171 7.02 65.49 9.97
C ARG A 171 5.66 66.02 10.42
N GLU A 172 5.48 66.16 11.73
CA GLU A 172 4.25 66.74 12.27
C GLU A 172 4.28 68.28 12.14
N VAL A 173 3.50 68.80 11.20
CA VAL A 173 3.45 70.23 10.90
C VAL A 173 2.95 71.04 12.10
N ALA A 174 1.97 70.51 12.85
CA ALA A 174 1.38 71.20 14.00
C ALA A 174 2.36 71.41 15.17
N LEU A 175 3.41 70.59 15.27
CA LEU A 175 4.42 70.66 16.33
C LEU A 175 5.70 71.38 15.89
N GLY A 176 5.70 72.05 14.73
CA GLY A 176 6.88 72.74 14.20
C GLY A 176 7.85 71.81 13.46
N GLY A 177 7.36 70.67 12.96
CA GLY A 177 8.12 69.73 12.15
C GLY A 177 8.99 68.68 12.87
N PRO A 178 8.75 68.26 14.13
CA PRO A 178 9.50 67.17 14.73
C PRO A 178 9.28 65.85 13.98
N ASP A 179 10.34 65.04 13.95
CA ASP A 179 10.31 63.66 13.49
C ASP A 179 9.92 62.78 14.69
N THR A 180 8.65 62.38 14.76
CA THR A 180 8.07 61.64 15.89
C THR A 180 8.11 60.13 15.69
N ALA A 181 8.18 59.67 14.44
CA ALA A 181 8.19 58.25 14.09
C ALA A 181 8.76 58.03 12.70
N THR A 182 9.55 56.97 12.58
CA THR A 182 10.12 56.51 11.30
C THR A 182 9.17 55.55 10.57
N ARG A 183 9.51 55.13 9.35
CA ARG A 183 8.72 54.19 8.54
C ARG A 183 9.55 53.02 8.06
N GLU A 184 8.89 51.93 7.78
CA GLU A 184 9.48 50.78 7.12
C GLU A 184 8.79 50.57 5.78
N LYS A 185 9.57 50.46 4.70
CA LYS A 185 9.08 50.24 3.34
C LYS A 185 9.57 48.88 2.86
N THR A 186 8.66 48.02 2.40
CA THR A 186 9.06 46.84 1.62
C THR A 186 9.60 47.28 0.28
N VAL A 187 10.88 47.02 0.06
CA VAL A 187 11.60 47.28 -1.19
C VAL A 187 11.79 45.95 -1.91
N TRP A 188 11.72 45.99 -3.24
CA TRP A 188 11.98 44.84 -4.08
C TRP A 188 12.80 45.25 -5.30
N GLN A 189 13.64 44.33 -5.77
CA GLN A 189 14.41 44.50 -7.01
C GLN A 189 14.46 43.18 -7.78
N VAL A 190 14.15 43.24 -9.07
CA VAL A 190 14.43 42.15 -10.01
C VAL A 190 15.88 42.27 -10.47
N LYS A 191 16.65 41.22 -10.22
CA LYS A 191 18.08 41.13 -10.54
C LYS A 191 18.33 39.93 -11.45
N LEU A 192 19.45 39.95 -12.14
CA LEU A 192 19.88 38.91 -13.06
C LEU A 192 21.20 38.31 -12.60
N MET A 193 21.32 36.99 -12.68
CA MET A 193 22.57 36.26 -12.38
C MET A 193 22.84 35.29 -13.52
N GLN A 194 24.07 35.28 -14.04
CA GLN A 194 24.48 34.29 -15.03
C GLN A 194 24.64 32.92 -14.35
N VAL A 195 24.00 31.89 -14.90
CA VAL A 195 23.92 30.55 -14.30
C VAL A 195 24.42 29.44 -15.23
N GLY A 196 24.75 29.75 -16.48
CA GLY A 196 25.32 28.80 -17.42
C GLY A 196 25.64 29.40 -18.80
N ALA A 197 26.20 28.56 -19.68
CA ALA A 197 26.38 28.87 -21.10
C ALA A 197 25.03 28.99 -21.83
N PRO A 198 24.96 29.67 -23.00
CA PRO A 198 23.71 29.91 -23.72
C PRO A 198 22.90 28.66 -24.09
N ASP A 199 23.57 27.52 -24.27
CA ASP A 199 23.00 26.22 -24.66
C ASP A 199 22.75 25.29 -23.47
N ALA A 200 22.98 25.76 -22.23
CA ALA A 200 22.77 24.97 -21.04
C ALA A 200 21.29 24.57 -20.89
N ALA A 201 21.03 23.26 -20.77
CA ALA A 201 19.70 22.70 -20.58
C ALA A 201 19.21 22.85 -19.12
N LEU A 202 18.97 24.09 -18.71
CA LEU A 202 18.51 24.44 -17.36
C LEU A 202 16.99 24.58 -17.31
N THR A 203 16.41 24.24 -16.17
CA THR A 203 14.98 24.45 -15.85
C THR A 203 14.86 25.25 -14.55
N CYS A 204 13.68 25.80 -14.27
CA CYS A 204 13.43 26.54 -13.02
C CYS A 204 13.73 25.72 -11.75
N LEU A 205 13.74 24.39 -11.85
CA LEU A 205 14.01 23.45 -10.76
C LEU A 205 15.46 22.95 -10.72
N SER A 206 16.31 23.36 -11.67
CA SER A 206 17.73 22.99 -11.67
C SER A 206 18.41 23.47 -10.38
N ALA A 207 19.37 22.67 -9.89
CA ALA A 207 20.29 23.08 -8.84
C ALA A 207 21.29 24.09 -9.45
N LEU A 208 21.44 25.24 -8.79
CA LEU A 208 22.20 26.37 -9.32
C LEU A 208 23.16 26.84 -8.22
N PRO A 209 24.44 26.44 -8.24
CA PRO A 209 25.37 26.72 -7.15
C PRO A 209 25.50 28.21 -6.79
N ALA A 210 25.47 29.09 -7.80
CA ALA A 210 25.51 30.54 -7.58
C ALA A 210 24.26 31.07 -6.87
N TRP A 211 23.07 30.50 -7.18
CA TRP A 211 21.84 30.81 -6.47
C TRP A 211 21.88 30.30 -5.04
N ASP A 212 22.27 29.04 -4.84
CA ASP A 212 22.32 28.41 -3.51
C ASP A 212 23.28 29.16 -2.59
N ALA A 213 24.43 29.62 -3.11
CA ALA A 213 25.36 30.48 -2.39
C ALA A 213 24.74 31.83 -2.00
N LEU A 214 24.00 32.49 -2.90
CA LEU A 214 23.37 33.79 -2.64
C LEU A 214 22.30 33.71 -1.54
N ILE A 215 21.40 32.72 -1.63
CA ILE A 215 20.23 32.63 -0.74
C ILE A 215 20.54 31.99 0.62
N ALA A 216 21.68 31.30 0.74
CA ALA A 216 22.04 30.69 2.01
C ALA A 216 22.14 31.79 3.10
N PRO A 217 21.60 31.54 4.31
CA PRO A 217 21.62 32.53 5.38
C PRO A 217 23.05 32.75 5.93
N PRO A 218 23.34 33.90 6.56
CA PRO A 218 24.55 34.09 7.35
C PRO A 218 24.57 33.12 8.55
N ASP A 219 25.67 32.40 8.73
CA ASP A 219 25.86 31.44 9.82
C ASP A 219 26.85 31.93 10.89
N ALA A 220 27.52 33.06 10.66
CA ALA A 220 28.23 33.78 11.70
C ALA A 220 27.26 34.22 12.82
N ARG A 221 27.72 34.11 14.06
CA ARG A 221 26.99 34.48 15.28
C ARG A 221 27.87 35.41 16.11
N MET A 222 27.25 36.22 16.95
CA MET A 222 27.96 37.06 17.92
C MET A 222 27.46 36.76 19.33
N ALA A 223 28.36 36.82 20.30
CA ALA A 223 28.03 36.88 21.72
C ALA A 223 28.53 38.21 22.29
N ALA A 224 27.82 38.75 23.28
CA ALA A 224 28.23 39.94 24.01
C ALA A 224 28.22 39.67 25.52
N ARG A 225 29.13 40.29 26.27
CA ARG A 225 29.16 40.25 27.73
C ARG A 225 29.60 41.58 28.31
N ALA A 226 29.19 41.82 29.55
CA ALA A 226 29.71 42.91 30.37
C ALA A 226 30.65 42.31 31.40
N GLU A 227 31.95 42.56 31.28
CA GLU A 227 32.99 42.00 32.16
C GLU A 227 33.94 43.10 32.63
N ALA A 228 34.40 42.94 33.86
CA ALA A 228 35.40 43.82 34.44
C ALA A 228 36.78 43.48 33.88
N SER A 229 37.34 44.33 33.01
CA SER A 229 38.74 44.22 32.60
C SER A 229 39.53 45.51 32.85
N VAL A 230 40.73 45.32 33.42
CA VAL A 230 41.82 46.23 33.84
C VAL A 230 41.41 47.49 34.65
N PRO A 231 42.06 47.79 35.80
CA PRO A 231 41.71 48.93 36.65
C PRO A 231 41.76 50.28 35.91
N PRO A 232 40.84 51.21 36.22
CA PRO A 232 40.67 52.47 35.51
C PRO A 232 41.88 53.42 35.69
N LYS A 233 42.28 54.15 34.64
CA LYS A 233 43.35 55.16 34.69
C LYS A 233 42.90 56.48 35.36
N THR A 234 41.60 56.67 35.63
CA THR A 234 41.03 57.93 36.12
C THR A 234 40.02 57.73 37.26
N PRO A 235 40.08 58.54 38.34
CA PRO A 235 39.30 58.35 39.58
C PRO A 235 37.80 58.68 39.52
N CYS A 236 37.22 58.94 38.34
CA CYS A 236 35.78 59.23 38.15
C CYS A 236 34.99 58.07 37.52
N GLN A 237 35.64 56.92 37.26
CA GLN A 237 34.96 55.72 36.75
C GLN A 237 34.42 54.87 37.92
N LEU A 238 33.24 54.28 37.74
CA LEU A 238 32.59 53.38 38.71
C LEU A 238 33.54 52.24 39.14
N PRO A 239 33.37 51.64 40.35
CA PRO A 239 34.29 50.66 40.90
C PRO A 239 34.56 49.46 39.95
N PRO A 240 35.75 48.84 40.00
CA PRO A 240 36.19 47.79 39.08
C PRO A 240 35.31 46.53 39.03
N ASP A 241 34.40 46.33 39.98
CA ASP A 241 33.55 45.13 40.06
C ASP A 241 32.30 45.22 39.15
N ALA A 242 32.05 46.38 38.54
CA ALA A 242 30.94 46.62 37.61
C ALA A 242 31.31 46.20 36.17
N GLY A 243 30.45 45.44 35.50
CA GLY A 243 30.67 45.03 34.11
C GLY A 243 30.60 46.21 33.13
N TYR A 244 29.45 46.88 33.04
CA TYR A 244 29.25 48.08 32.22
C TYR A 244 29.59 49.36 33.00
N ARG A 245 30.36 50.28 32.39
CA ARG A 245 31.07 51.36 33.11
C ARG A 245 30.58 52.79 32.86
N LEU A 246 29.67 53.01 31.90
CA LEU A 246 29.14 54.34 31.59
C LEU A 246 27.92 54.70 32.46
N LEU A 247 27.66 56.01 32.60
CA LEU A 247 26.58 56.54 33.43
C LEU A 247 25.23 56.57 32.69
N GLU A 248 25.27 56.48 31.37
CA GLU A 248 24.13 56.52 30.46
C GLU A 248 23.64 55.12 30.08
N ASN A 249 22.36 55.00 29.77
CA ASN A 249 21.83 53.81 29.12
C ASN A 249 22.07 53.92 27.60
N HIS A 250 22.56 52.86 26.98
CA HIS A 250 22.86 52.83 25.55
C HIS A 250 22.20 51.65 24.85
N LEU A 251 22.07 51.76 23.52
CA LEU A 251 21.71 50.67 22.63
C LEU A 251 22.83 50.51 21.61
N TYR A 252 23.83 49.70 21.96
CA TYR A 252 24.96 49.48 21.07
C TYR A 252 24.49 48.75 19.81
N ARG A 253 24.93 49.20 18.65
CA ARG A 253 24.78 48.50 17.38
C ARG A 253 26.14 48.10 16.85
N ILE A 254 26.32 46.81 16.60
CA ILE A 254 27.51 46.25 15.94
C ILE A 254 27.09 45.86 14.52
N GLU A 255 27.63 46.52 13.49
CA GLU A 255 27.24 46.30 12.09
C GLU A 255 28.43 45.86 11.24
N ILE A 256 28.22 44.87 10.38
CA ILE A 256 29.22 44.41 9.41
C ILE A 256 29.36 45.45 8.29
N HIS A 257 30.54 46.03 8.20
CA HIS A 257 30.88 47.01 7.16
C HIS A 257 31.43 46.33 5.90
N GLN A 258 32.32 45.34 6.08
CA GLN A 258 32.90 44.54 5.00
C GLN A 258 32.83 43.07 5.40
N ASP A 259 32.30 42.22 4.51
CA ASP A 259 32.10 40.78 4.76
C ASP A 259 33.34 39.92 4.46
N GLY A 260 34.40 40.53 3.91
CA GLY A 260 35.62 39.83 3.52
C GLY A 260 35.50 39.08 2.19
N ALA A 261 34.43 39.28 1.40
CA ALA A 261 34.36 38.77 0.04
C ALA A 261 35.45 39.40 -0.85
N GLY A 262 36.09 38.59 -1.70
CA GLY A 262 37.23 39.01 -2.52
C GLY A 262 38.57 38.96 -1.78
N ALA A 263 39.41 39.99 -1.94
CA ALA A 263 40.75 40.09 -1.33
C ALA A 263 40.80 41.00 -0.07
N GLY A 264 39.66 41.47 0.42
CA GLY A 264 39.55 42.38 1.56
C GLY A 264 39.46 41.66 2.91
N LYS A 265 39.78 42.37 4.00
CA LYS A 265 39.55 41.89 5.37
C LYS A 265 38.12 42.18 5.83
N ALA A 266 37.51 41.27 6.57
CA ALA A 266 36.21 41.50 7.17
C ALA A 266 36.30 42.55 8.30
N ARG A 267 35.36 43.50 8.33
CA ARG A 267 35.35 44.62 9.29
C ARG A 267 33.95 44.85 9.85
N TYR A 268 33.89 45.29 11.10
CA TYR A 268 32.67 45.76 11.74
C TYR A 268 32.85 47.21 12.20
N LYS A 269 31.73 47.93 12.31
CA LYS A 269 31.62 49.28 12.87
C LYS A 269 30.61 49.26 14.01
N TRP A 270 30.75 50.15 14.98
CA TRP A 270 29.81 50.21 16.10
C TRP A 270 29.39 51.63 16.48
N SER A 271 28.23 51.73 17.11
CA SER A 271 27.70 52.96 17.71
C SER A 271 26.98 52.63 19.02
N ARG A 272 27.12 53.48 20.04
CA ARG A 272 26.42 53.43 21.33
C ARG A 272 24.93 53.82 21.23
N GLU A 273 24.58 54.58 20.20
CA GLU A 273 23.25 55.15 19.96
C GLU A 273 22.59 54.51 18.73
N ASN A 274 22.77 53.21 18.54
CA ASN A 274 22.16 52.41 17.47
C ASN A 274 22.48 52.87 16.02
N GLY A 275 23.49 53.73 15.85
CA GLY A 275 23.78 54.40 14.58
C GLY A 275 22.66 55.34 14.13
N SER A 276 21.94 55.94 15.08
CA SER A 276 20.81 56.83 14.84
C SER A 276 21.21 58.25 14.40
N ILE A 277 22.44 58.67 14.69
CA ILE A 277 22.96 60.00 14.36
C ILE A 277 23.30 60.07 12.86
N LEU A 278 22.42 60.74 12.12
CA LEU A 278 22.47 60.89 10.67
C LEU A 278 22.25 62.36 10.30
N SER A 279 23.01 62.87 9.33
CA SER A 279 22.87 64.24 8.83
C SER A 279 22.97 64.29 7.31
N ARG A 280 22.26 65.23 6.68
CA ARG A 280 22.33 65.44 5.23
C ARG A 280 23.61 66.21 4.90
N VAL A 281 24.33 65.79 3.86
CA VAL A 281 25.43 66.57 3.29
C VAL A 281 24.81 67.67 2.42
N VAL A 282 25.06 68.92 2.77
CA VAL A 282 24.52 70.11 2.10
C VAL A 282 25.46 70.58 1.01
N ARG A 283 26.77 70.55 1.28
CA ARG A 283 27.78 71.04 0.34
C ARG A 283 29.11 70.31 0.50
N TRP A 284 29.75 69.99 -0.62
CA TRP A 284 31.13 69.51 -0.68
C TRP A 284 32.03 70.73 -0.92
N LEU A 285 33.00 71.00 -0.04
CA LEU A 285 33.75 72.26 -0.07
C LEU A 285 34.93 72.24 -1.06
N ASP A 286 35.54 71.06 -1.27
CA ASP A 286 36.77 70.87 -2.07
C ASP A 286 36.60 69.80 -3.20
N ASP A 287 35.54 69.89 -4.00
CA ASP A 287 35.27 69.02 -5.16
C ASP A 287 36.45 69.03 -6.18
N PRO A 288 37.02 67.88 -6.64
CA PRO A 288 36.43 66.53 -6.63
C PRO A 288 36.94 65.54 -5.56
N VAL A 289 37.90 65.91 -4.71
CA VAL A 289 38.37 65.05 -3.61
C VAL A 289 38.16 65.80 -2.30
N ALA A 290 36.95 65.65 -1.76
CA ALA A 290 36.54 66.40 -0.57
C ALA A 290 37.07 65.75 0.72
N ASN A 291 37.84 66.51 1.49
CA ASN A 291 38.15 66.23 2.89
C ASN A 291 37.37 67.15 3.85
N GLU A 292 36.66 68.14 3.33
CA GLU A 292 35.80 69.05 4.07
C GLU A 292 34.40 69.19 3.43
N PHE A 293 33.36 69.11 4.25
CA PHE A 293 31.96 69.14 3.81
C PHE A 293 31.07 69.79 4.86
N GLU A 294 30.00 70.42 4.37
CA GLU A 294 28.98 71.08 5.18
C GLU A 294 27.80 70.14 5.35
N VAL A 295 27.40 69.86 6.60
CA VAL A 295 26.23 69.05 6.94
C VAL A 295 25.07 69.93 7.40
N ALA A 296 23.85 69.43 7.32
CA ALA A 296 22.66 70.18 7.75
C ALA A 296 22.67 70.46 9.27
N SER A 297 23.25 69.55 10.04
CA SER A 297 23.46 69.65 11.48
C SER A 297 24.53 68.65 11.90
N ILE A 298 25.41 69.04 12.82
CA ILE A 298 26.35 68.10 13.43
C ILE A 298 25.72 67.27 14.55
N GLY A 299 24.55 67.63 15.08
CA GLY A 299 23.93 66.99 16.23
C GLY A 299 22.96 67.91 16.97
N ARG A 300 22.22 67.38 17.95
CA ARG A 300 21.29 68.16 18.78
C ARG A 300 21.96 68.81 19.98
N ASP A 301 22.97 68.16 20.53
CA ASP A 301 23.74 68.56 21.71
C ASP A 301 25.18 68.01 21.60
N ASP A 302 26.04 68.38 22.54
CA ASP A 302 27.47 68.03 22.53
C ASP A 302 27.74 66.51 22.67
N VAL A 303 26.76 65.72 23.14
CA VAL A 303 26.87 64.27 23.34
C VAL A 303 26.43 63.53 22.06
N LEU A 304 25.33 63.97 21.45
CA LEU A 304 24.75 63.44 20.22
C LEU A 304 25.21 64.22 18.98
N ALA A 305 26.47 64.65 18.99
CA ALA A 305 27.11 65.35 17.87
C ALA A 305 28.15 64.49 17.14
N ILE A 306 28.41 64.86 15.89
CA ILE A 306 29.59 64.52 15.12
C ILE A 306 30.74 65.35 15.71
N THR A 307 31.71 64.67 16.32
CA THR A 307 32.81 65.29 17.05
C THR A 307 34.16 64.78 16.53
N ALA A 308 35.24 65.51 16.83
CA ALA A 308 36.59 65.04 16.52
C ALA A 308 36.86 63.67 17.16
N GLY A 309 37.48 62.76 16.41
CA GLY A 309 37.82 61.41 16.84
C GLY A 309 36.78 60.34 16.48
N CYS A 310 35.51 60.71 16.26
CA CYS A 310 34.49 59.76 15.79
C CYS A 310 34.68 59.39 14.31
N TRP A 311 33.94 58.38 13.86
CA TRP A 311 33.93 57.95 12.47
C TRP A 311 32.64 58.39 11.78
N VAL A 312 32.73 58.75 10.51
CA VAL A 312 31.56 59.05 9.66
C VAL A 312 31.55 58.15 8.44
N GLU A 313 30.39 57.58 8.14
CA GLU A 313 30.10 56.84 6.92
C GLU A 313 29.30 57.72 5.95
N PHE A 314 29.75 57.82 4.71
CA PHE A 314 29.04 58.56 3.68
C PHE A 314 28.14 57.63 2.89
N LEU A 315 26.87 57.96 2.75
CA LEU A 315 25.90 57.13 2.04
C LEU A 315 24.86 57.99 1.33
N ASP A 316 24.22 57.42 0.33
CA ASP A 316 23.09 58.01 -0.37
C ASP A 316 22.06 56.90 -0.66
N ASP A 317 20.98 57.22 -1.38
CA ASP A 317 19.98 56.20 -1.73
C ASP A 317 20.53 55.10 -2.65
N THR A 318 21.54 55.41 -3.48
CA THR A 318 22.21 54.44 -4.36
C THR A 318 22.93 53.37 -3.53
N HIS A 319 23.71 53.78 -2.52
CA HIS A 319 24.41 52.84 -1.64
C HIS A 319 23.43 51.93 -0.91
N GLU A 320 22.37 52.51 -0.32
CA GLU A 320 21.35 51.75 0.41
C GLU A 320 20.60 50.75 -0.47
N LEU A 321 20.14 51.17 -1.66
CA LEU A 321 19.36 50.31 -2.56
C LEU A 321 20.20 49.21 -3.21
N LEU A 322 21.51 49.41 -3.36
CA LEU A 322 22.43 48.37 -3.86
C LEU A 322 23.00 47.49 -2.74
N GLY A 323 22.75 47.84 -1.46
CA GLY A 323 23.30 47.15 -0.29
C GLY A 323 24.81 47.35 -0.14
N GLN A 324 25.35 48.42 -0.73
CA GLN A 324 26.76 48.75 -0.71
C GLN A 324 27.10 49.58 0.53
N PRO A 325 28.20 49.27 1.25
CA PRO A 325 28.63 50.10 2.37
C PRO A 325 29.20 51.42 1.83
N GLY A 326 28.96 52.50 2.56
CA GLY A 326 29.58 53.79 2.28
C GLY A 326 31.08 53.78 2.60
N PRO A 327 31.88 54.75 2.14
CA PRO A 327 33.23 54.91 2.66
C PRO A 327 33.19 55.48 4.08
N LEU A 328 34.09 55.00 4.94
CA LEU A 328 34.28 55.46 6.32
C LEU A 328 35.52 56.33 6.42
N ALA A 329 35.44 57.42 7.18
CA ALA A 329 36.60 58.23 7.53
C ALA A 329 36.49 58.76 8.96
N GLN A 330 37.63 58.97 9.63
CA GLN A 330 37.70 59.58 10.94
C GLN A 330 37.58 61.10 10.85
N VAL A 331 36.83 61.71 11.75
CA VAL A 331 36.66 63.16 11.85
C VAL A 331 37.84 63.77 12.60
N VAL A 332 38.48 64.76 11.99
CA VAL A 332 39.62 65.50 12.58
C VAL A 332 39.12 66.67 13.42
N ARG A 333 38.18 67.45 12.89
CA ARG A 333 37.53 68.56 13.59
C ARG A 333 36.16 68.87 13.01
N THR A 334 35.39 69.63 13.78
CA THR A 334 34.17 70.29 13.34
C THR A 334 34.26 71.79 13.60
N ASP A 335 33.78 72.61 12.67
CA ASP A 335 33.67 74.07 12.79
C ASP A 335 32.28 74.51 12.32
N GLY A 336 31.41 74.83 13.28
CA GLY A 336 29.97 74.98 13.03
C GLY A 336 29.38 73.69 12.42
N ASN A 337 28.81 73.81 11.22
CA ASN A 337 28.26 72.68 10.45
C ASN A 337 29.26 72.07 9.46
N THR A 338 30.51 72.52 9.47
CA THR A 338 31.58 72.00 8.61
C THR A 338 32.30 70.87 9.32
N VAL A 339 32.47 69.74 8.64
CA VAL A 339 33.16 68.55 9.14
C VAL A 339 34.41 68.32 8.29
N THR A 340 35.57 68.22 8.94
CA THR A 340 36.84 67.88 8.30
C THR A 340 37.22 66.45 8.67
N ILE A 341 37.54 65.61 7.68
CA ILE A 341 37.96 64.21 7.88
C ILE A 341 39.45 64.00 7.60
N ASP A 342 40.01 62.89 8.08
CA ASP A 342 41.36 62.43 7.73
C ASP A 342 41.32 61.52 6.49
N PRO A 343 41.82 61.95 5.33
CA PRO A 343 41.84 61.14 4.12
C PRO A 343 42.69 59.86 4.26
N ALA A 344 43.68 59.84 5.15
CA ALA A 344 44.51 58.65 5.39
C ALA A 344 43.77 57.54 6.13
N SER A 345 42.69 57.89 6.84
CA SER A 345 41.83 56.95 7.57
C SER A 345 40.75 56.29 6.70
N LEU A 346 40.68 56.64 5.40
CA LEU A 346 39.61 56.23 4.50
C LEU A 346 39.55 54.70 4.33
N ILE A 347 38.39 54.12 4.62
CA ILE A 347 38.06 52.71 4.40
C ILE A 347 36.93 52.63 3.38
N GLY A 348 37.10 51.85 2.32
CA GLY A 348 36.10 51.69 1.25
C GLY A 348 36.58 52.30 -0.06
N HIS A 349 35.64 52.77 -0.89
CA HIS A 349 35.96 53.44 -2.14
C HIS A 349 36.34 54.92 -1.93
N ALA A 350 36.87 55.57 -2.96
CA ALA A 350 37.18 57.00 -2.91
C ALA A 350 35.94 57.86 -2.64
N LEU A 351 36.12 58.94 -1.88
CA LEU A 351 35.12 59.98 -1.67
C LEU A 351 35.06 60.89 -2.90
N ASP A 352 34.08 60.64 -3.76
CA ASP A 352 33.80 61.39 -4.98
C ASP A 352 32.31 61.78 -4.96
N ALA A 353 32.02 63.07 -5.06
CA ALA A 353 30.65 63.60 -4.97
C ALA A 353 29.72 62.99 -6.02
N ALA A 354 30.23 62.64 -7.22
CA ALA A 354 29.45 62.02 -8.28
C ALA A 354 28.94 60.61 -7.91
N ARG A 355 29.50 59.96 -6.88
CA ARG A 355 29.02 58.68 -6.34
C ARG A 355 27.81 58.82 -5.40
N PHE A 356 27.41 60.04 -5.04
CA PHE A 356 26.30 60.30 -4.12
C PHE A 356 25.20 61.15 -4.77
N PRO A 357 24.62 60.74 -5.91
CA PRO A 357 23.69 61.56 -6.68
C PRO A 357 22.32 61.77 -6.03
N SER A 358 21.91 60.95 -5.04
CA SER A 358 20.56 61.02 -4.46
C SER A 358 20.55 61.03 -2.93
N ASN A 359 20.20 62.18 -2.34
CA ASN A 359 20.12 62.38 -0.90
C ASN A 359 21.42 61.97 -0.14
N PRO A 360 22.54 62.66 -0.38
CA PRO A 360 23.80 62.38 0.30
C PRO A 360 23.70 62.65 1.81
N ARG A 361 24.22 61.71 2.61
CA ARG A 361 24.13 61.70 4.07
C ARG A 361 25.44 61.23 4.69
N VAL A 362 25.67 61.62 5.93
CA VAL A 362 26.69 61.06 6.80
C VAL A 362 26.07 60.44 8.04
N ARG A 363 26.55 59.26 8.42
CA ARG A 363 26.19 58.58 9.68
C ARG A 363 27.38 58.53 10.61
N ARG A 364 27.20 58.94 11.87
CA ARG A 364 28.23 58.81 12.91
C ARG A 364 28.33 57.35 13.39
N TRP A 365 29.56 56.93 13.61
CA TRP A 365 29.97 55.70 14.26
C TRP A 365 31.03 56.02 15.33
N ASP A 366 31.06 55.25 16.41
CA ASP A 366 32.07 55.43 17.47
C ASP A 366 33.39 54.77 17.10
N GLY A 367 33.35 53.66 16.35
CA GLY A 367 34.58 53.06 15.83
C GLY A 367 34.38 51.99 14.77
N VAL A 368 35.52 51.49 14.26
CA VAL A 368 35.64 50.44 13.25
C VAL A 368 36.82 49.53 13.57
N ALA A 369 36.67 48.23 13.38
CA ALA A 369 37.71 47.25 13.65
C ALA A 369 37.65 46.04 12.72
N GLU A 370 38.77 45.30 12.63
CA GLU A 370 38.85 44.04 11.89
C GLU A 370 38.19 42.90 12.68
N ILE A 371 37.47 42.02 11.98
CA ILE A 371 36.83 40.86 12.60
C ILE A 371 37.86 39.75 12.75
N THR A 372 38.06 39.27 13.98
CA THR A 372 38.90 38.11 14.29
C THR A 372 38.03 37.00 14.89
N PRO A 373 37.44 36.11 14.07
CA PRO A 373 36.54 35.07 14.56
C PRO A 373 37.28 34.08 15.46
N ALA A 374 36.60 33.59 16.49
CA ALA A 374 37.15 32.59 17.41
C ALA A 374 36.13 31.49 17.73
N PRO A 375 36.55 30.22 17.90
CA PRO A 375 35.64 29.12 18.17
C PRO A 375 34.72 29.39 19.38
N ILE A 376 33.44 29.00 19.25
CA ILE A 376 32.40 29.23 20.25
C ILE A 376 32.80 28.67 21.63
N ASN A 377 33.45 27.50 21.65
CA ASN A 377 33.87 26.80 22.88
C ASN A 377 35.12 27.38 23.56
N SER A 378 35.81 28.36 22.98
CA SER A 378 36.99 28.98 23.61
C SER A 378 36.56 30.03 24.64
N ALA A 379 36.53 29.67 25.92
CA ALA A 379 35.98 30.51 26.99
C ALA A 379 36.54 31.95 27.03
N ASN A 380 37.86 32.11 26.92
CA ASN A 380 38.54 33.39 27.11
C ASN A 380 39.22 33.95 25.84
N ALA A 381 39.15 33.25 24.70
CA ALA A 381 39.80 33.68 23.45
C ALA A 381 38.79 34.34 22.51
N GLY A 382 39.22 35.42 21.85
CA GLY A 382 38.46 36.13 20.81
C GLY A 382 37.43 37.14 21.32
N TRP A 383 37.42 37.46 22.61
CA TRP A 383 36.68 38.60 23.14
C TRP A 383 37.43 39.90 22.85
N VAL A 384 36.71 40.89 22.35
CA VAL A 384 37.23 42.22 22.03
C VAL A 384 36.35 43.25 22.72
N GLU A 385 36.98 44.12 23.50
CA GLU A 385 36.31 45.27 24.10
C GLU A 385 36.18 46.40 23.06
N LEU A 386 35.02 47.07 23.04
CA LEU A 386 34.72 48.11 22.03
C LEU A 386 35.50 49.42 22.27
N GLU A 387 35.39 50.02 23.45
CA GLU A 387 35.95 51.35 23.70
C GLU A 387 36.24 51.64 25.19
N GLN A 388 36.60 50.61 25.96
CA GLN A 388 36.79 50.68 27.44
C GLN A 388 35.50 50.88 28.26
N ASP A 389 34.34 50.62 27.65
CA ASP A 389 33.03 50.74 28.31
C ASP A 389 32.68 49.50 29.18
N GLY A 390 33.50 48.45 29.13
CA GLY A 390 33.26 47.16 29.79
C GLY A 390 32.36 46.20 29.00
N VAL A 391 32.01 46.57 27.76
CA VAL A 391 31.26 45.72 26.82
C VAL A 391 32.23 45.00 25.89
N GLU A 392 32.25 43.67 25.96
CA GLU A 392 33.03 42.80 25.09
C GLU A 392 32.13 42.05 24.12
N ILE A 393 32.61 41.88 22.89
CA ILE A 393 31.96 41.08 21.86
C ILE A 393 32.87 39.97 21.35
N LYS A 394 32.26 38.91 20.83
CA LYS A 394 32.98 37.80 20.20
C LYS A 394 32.19 37.27 19.00
N PHE A 395 32.87 37.16 17.86
CA PHE A 395 32.32 36.56 16.65
C PHE A 395 32.69 35.08 16.55
N SER A 396 31.72 34.24 16.19
CA SER A 396 31.99 32.86 15.78
C SER A 396 32.55 32.83 14.36
N PRO A 397 33.28 31.76 13.98
CA PRO A 397 33.54 31.47 12.58
C PRO A 397 32.20 31.33 11.82
N GLY A 398 32.21 31.70 10.55
CA GLY A 398 31.04 31.65 9.68
C GLY A 398 31.10 32.75 8.62
N ARG A 399 30.12 32.72 7.72
CA ARG A 399 29.92 33.71 6.67
C ARG A 399 29.18 34.93 7.23
N LEU A 400 29.74 36.08 6.91
CA LEU A 400 29.20 37.40 7.23
C LEU A 400 28.54 37.98 5.98
N ARG A 401 27.68 38.99 6.17
CA ARG A 401 27.09 39.77 5.07
C ARG A 401 27.10 41.25 5.44
N VAL A 402 27.40 42.11 4.48
CA VAL A 402 27.38 43.56 4.68
C VAL A 402 26.00 44.02 5.16
N GLY A 403 26.00 44.86 6.19
CA GLY A 403 24.80 45.41 6.81
C GLY A 403 24.14 44.51 7.86
N ASP A 404 24.59 43.25 8.04
CA ASP A 404 24.16 42.44 9.19
C ASP A 404 24.58 43.15 10.49
N TYR A 405 23.71 43.12 11.51
CA TYR A 405 24.00 43.80 12.76
C TYR A 405 23.39 43.11 13.98
N TRP A 406 23.92 43.46 15.16
CA TRP A 406 23.42 43.06 16.48
C TRP A 406 23.18 44.29 17.33
N LEU A 407 22.21 44.19 18.24
CA LEU A 407 21.87 45.24 19.19
C LEU A 407 22.13 44.76 20.63
N ILE A 408 22.78 45.59 21.45
CA ILE A 408 23.12 45.27 22.84
C ILE A 408 22.61 46.41 23.73
N PRO A 409 21.46 46.25 24.40
CA PRO A 409 21.00 47.24 25.36
C PRO A 409 21.88 47.20 26.62
N ALA A 410 22.53 48.31 26.95
CA ALA A 410 23.34 48.48 28.15
C ALA A 410 22.58 49.30 29.20
N ARG A 411 22.69 48.89 30.47
CA ARG A 411 21.94 49.50 31.58
C ARG A 411 22.86 49.84 32.74
N THR A 412 22.96 51.13 33.05
CA THR A 412 23.75 51.63 34.18
C THR A 412 23.20 51.12 35.51
N ALA A 413 21.88 51.05 35.66
CA ALA A 413 21.22 50.60 36.89
C ALA A 413 21.60 49.17 37.30
N THR A 414 21.94 48.30 36.34
CA THR A 414 22.37 46.92 36.60
C THR A 414 23.87 46.72 36.39
N ALA A 415 24.62 47.77 36.02
CA ALA A 415 26.02 47.70 35.62
C ALA A 415 26.30 46.55 34.62
N SER A 416 25.36 46.29 33.69
CA SER A 416 25.41 45.12 32.80
C SER A 416 24.65 45.38 31.49
N ILE A 417 24.59 44.36 30.64
CA ILE A 417 23.87 44.36 29.35
C ILE A 417 22.67 43.40 29.39
N GLU A 418 21.61 43.77 28.68
CA GLU A 418 20.44 42.91 28.44
C GLU A 418 20.73 41.95 27.25
N TRP A 419 21.65 41.00 27.45
CA TRP A 419 22.00 39.99 26.43
C TRP A 419 21.46 38.60 26.78
N PRO A 420 20.92 37.82 25.82
CA PRO A 420 20.46 36.47 26.08
C PRO A 420 21.56 35.54 26.62
N GLN A 421 21.22 34.71 27.60
CA GLN A 421 22.12 33.74 28.20
C GLN A 421 21.71 32.30 27.84
N MET A 422 22.69 31.41 27.74
CA MET A 422 22.48 29.97 27.64
C MET A 422 22.08 29.38 29.02
N PRO A 423 21.52 28.15 29.07
CA PRO A 423 21.14 27.53 30.34
C PRO A 423 22.28 27.37 31.36
N ASP A 424 23.54 27.37 30.91
CA ASP A 424 24.74 27.31 31.74
C ASP A 424 25.23 28.69 32.22
N GLY A 425 24.44 29.75 32.00
CA GLY A 425 24.73 31.12 32.42
C GLY A 425 25.70 31.88 31.51
N LYS A 426 26.23 31.24 30.45
CA LYS A 426 27.14 31.90 29.52
C LYS A 426 26.39 32.77 28.50
N PRO A 427 27.04 33.82 27.94
CA PRO A 427 26.47 34.59 26.83
C PRO A 427 26.07 33.70 25.66
N ALA A 428 24.84 33.87 25.16
CA ALA A 428 24.38 33.17 23.98
C ALA A 428 25.01 33.73 22.70
N PHE A 429 25.29 32.84 21.74
CA PHE A 429 25.70 33.21 20.39
C PHE A 429 24.47 33.40 19.50
N ASN A 430 24.11 34.66 19.26
CA ASN A 430 22.90 35.02 18.52
C ASN A 430 23.19 35.27 17.04
N ALA A 431 22.22 34.94 16.20
CA ALA A 431 22.19 35.36 14.80
C ALA A 431 22.10 36.89 14.70
N PRO A 432 22.58 37.50 13.60
CA PRO A 432 22.37 38.92 13.38
C PRO A 432 20.87 39.22 13.37
N ALA A 433 20.48 40.33 14.00
CA ALA A 433 19.14 40.88 13.87
C ALA A 433 18.90 41.29 12.40
N GLY A 434 19.90 41.95 11.81
CA GLY A 434 20.11 42.11 10.37
C GLY A 434 18.94 42.65 9.54
N ILE A 435 19.15 42.77 8.23
CA ILE A 435 18.06 43.01 7.29
C ILE A 435 17.64 41.65 6.75
N LEU A 436 16.41 41.23 7.04
CA LEU A 436 15.85 40.02 6.45
C LEU A 436 15.65 40.25 4.95
N ARG A 437 16.32 39.42 4.15
CA ARG A 437 16.23 39.44 2.69
C ARG A 437 15.60 38.15 2.22
N ALA A 438 14.57 38.28 1.41
CA ALA A 438 13.85 37.15 0.84
C ALA A 438 14.10 37.11 -0.68
N PHE A 439 14.17 35.90 -1.24
CA PHE A 439 14.60 35.68 -2.62
C PHE A 439 13.65 34.75 -3.37
N ALA A 440 13.24 35.12 -4.58
CA ALA A 440 12.39 34.30 -5.44
C ALA A 440 12.95 34.16 -6.85
N ARG A 441 12.94 32.95 -7.42
CA ARG A 441 13.21 32.73 -8.84
C ARG A 441 12.00 33.24 -9.65
N LEU A 442 12.23 34.07 -10.65
CA LEU A 442 11.16 34.63 -11.50
C LEU A 442 11.15 34.01 -12.90
N ALA A 443 12.29 33.90 -13.56
CA ALA A 443 12.37 33.34 -14.91
C ALA A 443 13.78 32.83 -15.25
N LEU A 444 13.85 31.88 -16.17
CA LEU A 444 15.08 31.58 -16.90
C LEU A 444 15.07 32.30 -18.24
N LEU A 445 16.18 32.96 -18.53
CA LEU A 445 16.36 33.82 -19.68
C LEU A 445 17.65 33.43 -20.40
N ARG A 446 17.67 33.64 -21.71
CA ARG A 446 18.88 33.50 -22.52
C ARG A 446 19.23 34.84 -23.15
N TRP A 447 20.48 35.24 -23.04
CA TRP A 447 21.05 36.34 -23.80
C TRP A 447 22.02 35.78 -24.83
N GLN A 448 21.68 35.95 -26.11
CA GLN A 448 22.50 35.48 -27.24
C GLN A 448 22.19 36.31 -28.48
N GLY A 449 23.22 36.64 -29.28
CA GLY A 449 23.04 37.38 -30.52
C GLY A 449 22.43 38.78 -30.33
N GLY A 450 22.63 39.39 -29.17
CA GLY A 450 22.12 40.73 -28.85
C GLY A 450 20.64 40.81 -28.49
N ALA A 451 20.00 39.68 -28.18
CA ALA A 451 18.58 39.63 -27.80
C ALA A 451 18.32 38.71 -26.61
N TRP A 452 17.31 39.08 -25.81
CA TRP A 452 16.76 38.24 -24.75
C TRP A 452 15.75 37.23 -25.31
N THR A 453 15.78 36.00 -24.80
CA THR A 453 14.73 35.01 -25.00
C THR A 453 14.25 34.52 -23.62
N ALA A 454 12.93 34.52 -23.39
CA ALA A 454 12.36 33.88 -22.22
C ALA A 454 12.32 32.37 -22.44
N ILE A 455 13.00 31.62 -21.56
CA ILE A 455 13.10 30.16 -21.64
C ILE A 455 12.02 29.49 -20.79
N SER A 456 11.81 30.00 -19.56
CA SER A 456 10.81 29.45 -18.64
C SER A 456 10.38 30.51 -17.63
N ASP A 457 9.10 30.51 -17.26
CA ASP A 457 8.57 31.28 -16.13
C ASP A 457 8.69 30.42 -14.87
N CYS A 458 9.33 30.94 -13.83
CA CYS A 458 9.57 30.23 -12.57
C CYS A 458 8.59 30.63 -11.46
N ARG A 459 7.65 31.55 -11.73
CA ARG A 459 6.73 32.08 -10.72
C ARG A 459 5.66 31.03 -10.36
N PRO A 460 5.51 30.69 -9.07
CA PRO A 460 4.41 29.84 -8.62
C PRO A 460 3.10 30.64 -8.57
N LEU A 461 2.28 30.50 -9.62
CA LEU A 461 0.96 31.15 -9.70
C LEU A 461 -0.09 30.39 -8.89
N PHE A 462 -0.76 31.06 -7.96
CA PHE A 462 -1.85 30.45 -7.17
C PHE A 462 -3.19 31.15 -7.42
N PRO A 463 -4.30 30.40 -7.51
CA PRO A 463 -5.65 30.99 -7.53
C PRO A 463 -6.05 31.43 -6.11
N ALA A 464 -7.18 32.12 -5.96
CA ALA A 464 -7.74 32.30 -4.61
C ALA A 464 -8.01 30.92 -3.96
N LEU A 465 -7.97 30.84 -2.62
CA LEU A 465 -8.26 29.58 -1.90
C LEU A 465 -9.60 28.95 -2.31
N THR A 466 -10.61 29.78 -2.58
CA THR A 466 -11.94 29.38 -3.06
C THR A 466 -11.97 28.88 -4.51
N GLU A 467 -10.87 29.03 -5.25
CA GLU A 467 -10.69 28.70 -6.66
C GLU A 467 -9.63 27.61 -6.90
N LEU A 468 -9.18 26.92 -5.84
CA LEU A 468 -8.32 25.74 -5.93
C LEU A 468 -9.09 24.55 -6.48
N THR A 469 -9.33 24.58 -7.79
CA THR A 469 -9.94 23.48 -8.54
C THR A 469 -9.00 22.29 -8.59
N GLN A 470 -9.48 21.10 -8.33
CA GLN A 470 -8.74 19.84 -8.46
C GLN A 470 -9.48 18.90 -9.41
N LEU A 471 -8.70 18.10 -10.14
CA LEU A 471 -9.19 17.04 -11.01
C LEU A 471 -9.06 15.70 -10.27
N TYR A 472 -10.18 15.02 -10.06
CA TYR A 472 -10.28 13.79 -9.29
C TYR A 472 -10.63 12.61 -10.19
N TYR A 473 -10.01 11.46 -9.92
CA TYR A 473 -10.44 10.20 -10.49
C TYR A 473 -11.81 9.80 -9.92
N ALA A 474 -12.82 9.69 -10.79
CA ALA A 474 -14.20 9.38 -10.38
C ALA A 474 -14.69 7.99 -10.81
N GLY A 475 -13.93 7.26 -11.64
CA GLY A 475 -14.22 5.88 -12.03
C GLY A 475 -14.01 5.56 -13.51
N GLY A 476 -14.18 4.29 -13.89
CA GLY A 476 -14.12 3.80 -15.27
C GLY A 476 -12.78 3.22 -15.75
N ASP A 477 -11.76 3.12 -14.89
CA ASP A 477 -10.47 2.48 -15.22
C ASP A 477 -10.49 0.94 -15.04
N GLY A 478 -9.50 0.25 -15.61
CA GLY A 478 -9.22 -1.17 -15.40
C GLY A 478 -10.23 -2.11 -16.08
N GLN A 479 -10.99 -1.61 -17.05
CA GLN A 479 -12.04 -2.40 -17.70
C GLN A 479 -11.44 -3.39 -18.70
N SER A 480 -12.05 -4.57 -18.81
CA SER A 480 -11.71 -5.55 -19.83
C SER A 480 -12.92 -5.95 -20.66
N VAL A 481 -12.75 -6.05 -21.97
CA VAL A 481 -13.85 -6.37 -22.89
C VAL A 481 -13.43 -7.45 -23.89
N LYS A 482 -14.36 -8.33 -24.23
CA LYS A 482 -14.14 -9.45 -25.16
C LYS A 482 -14.46 -9.00 -26.60
N PRO A 483 -13.48 -8.92 -27.51
CA PRO A 483 -13.78 -8.74 -28.93
C PRO A 483 -14.34 -10.04 -29.54
N ASN A 484 -15.08 -9.93 -30.64
CA ASN A 484 -15.43 -11.07 -31.48
C ASN A 484 -14.15 -11.63 -32.14
N PRO A 485 -13.99 -12.96 -32.29
CA PRO A 485 -12.88 -13.58 -33.04
C PRO A 485 -12.59 -12.97 -34.42
N ALA A 486 -13.61 -12.48 -35.14
CA ALA A 486 -13.43 -11.84 -36.44
C ALA A 486 -12.90 -10.38 -36.36
N MET A 487 -12.71 -9.84 -35.15
CA MET A 487 -12.38 -8.42 -34.90
C MET A 487 -13.36 -7.45 -35.57
N THR A 488 -14.61 -7.88 -35.67
CA THR A 488 -15.73 -7.10 -36.22
C THR A 488 -16.85 -6.97 -35.16
N PRO A 489 -17.37 -5.76 -34.90
CA PRO A 489 -16.97 -4.45 -35.47
C PRO A 489 -15.54 -4.01 -35.07
N ASP A 490 -14.99 -3.00 -35.77
CA ASP A 490 -13.61 -2.49 -35.59
C ASP A 490 -13.37 -1.85 -34.22
N VAL A 491 -14.42 -1.56 -33.47
CA VAL A 491 -14.38 -1.09 -32.08
C VAL A 491 -15.41 -1.79 -31.21
N VAL A 492 -15.11 -1.95 -29.92
CA VAL A 492 -16.04 -2.54 -28.93
C VAL A 492 -16.20 -1.59 -27.73
N PRO A 493 -17.43 -1.19 -27.36
CA PRO A 493 -17.67 -0.25 -26.27
C PRO A 493 -17.32 -0.84 -24.91
N LEU A 494 -16.74 -0.02 -24.03
CA LEU A 494 -16.55 -0.40 -22.64
C LEU A 494 -17.89 -0.46 -21.89
N PRO A 495 -18.03 -1.38 -20.90
CA PRO A 495 -19.24 -1.49 -20.09
C PRO A 495 -19.58 -0.27 -19.24
N SER A 496 -18.59 0.57 -18.92
CA SER A 496 -18.76 1.79 -18.11
C SER A 496 -18.02 2.97 -18.72
N GLU A 497 -18.57 4.16 -18.52
CA GLU A 497 -17.95 5.42 -18.93
C GLU A 497 -16.72 5.75 -18.08
N LEU A 498 -15.75 6.41 -18.70
CA LEU A 498 -14.66 7.06 -17.97
C LEU A 498 -15.22 8.29 -17.27
N ARG A 499 -14.87 8.49 -16.00
CA ARG A 499 -15.37 9.58 -15.16
C ARG A 499 -14.24 10.38 -14.54
N ALA A 500 -14.31 11.69 -14.70
CA ALA A 500 -13.39 12.66 -14.11
C ALA A 500 -14.18 13.70 -13.32
N GLY A 501 -13.89 13.86 -12.03
CA GLY A 501 -14.52 14.85 -11.16
C GLY A 501 -13.72 16.15 -11.10
N VAL A 502 -14.40 17.29 -11.04
CA VAL A 502 -13.80 18.62 -10.88
C VAL A 502 -14.47 19.30 -9.70
N ALA A 503 -13.69 19.66 -8.68
CA ALA A 503 -14.20 20.33 -7.48
C ALA A 503 -13.22 21.36 -6.93
N ASN A 504 -13.74 22.37 -6.24
CA ASN A 504 -12.95 23.29 -5.41
C ASN A 504 -13.04 22.79 -3.96
N GLY A 505 -12.04 22.02 -3.52
CA GLY A 505 -12.14 21.25 -2.29
C GLY A 505 -13.25 20.21 -2.37
N SER A 506 -14.25 20.27 -1.49
CA SER A 506 -15.41 19.36 -1.50
C SER A 506 -16.60 19.86 -2.35
N LEU A 507 -16.49 21.05 -2.96
CA LEU A 507 -17.58 21.66 -3.72
C LEU A 507 -17.46 21.32 -5.22
N PRO A 508 -18.44 20.60 -5.80
CA PRO A 508 -18.41 20.26 -7.22
C PRO A 508 -18.49 21.50 -8.11
N VAL A 509 -17.71 21.53 -9.19
CA VAL A 509 -17.69 22.64 -10.16
C VAL A 509 -18.44 22.21 -11.42
N ALA A 510 -19.60 22.82 -11.66
CA ALA A 510 -20.38 22.61 -12.87
C ALA A 510 -19.83 23.42 -14.05
N GLY A 511 -19.86 22.84 -15.26
CA GLY A 511 -19.45 23.52 -16.50
C GLY A 511 -17.93 23.60 -16.72
N ALA A 512 -17.12 22.97 -15.87
CA ALA A 512 -15.69 22.83 -16.11
C ALA A 512 -15.45 21.85 -17.27
N VAL A 513 -14.51 22.15 -18.16
CA VAL A 513 -14.31 21.35 -19.39
C VAL A 513 -13.13 20.41 -19.21
N VAL A 514 -13.37 19.10 -19.36
CA VAL A 514 -12.35 18.05 -19.32
C VAL A 514 -12.17 17.48 -20.72
N ARG A 515 -10.94 17.48 -21.23
CA ARG A 515 -10.56 16.85 -22.48
C ARG A 515 -10.18 15.40 -22.24
N PHE A 516 -10.91 14.49 -22.86
CA PHE A 516 -10.55 13.08 -22.93
C PHE A 516 -9.81 12.81 -24.24
N THR A 517 -8.68 12.10 -24.16
CA THR A 517 -7.89 11.67 -25.33
C THR A 517 -7.61 10.18 -25.24
N VAL A 518 -7.82 9.43 -26.31
CA VAL A 518 -7.57 7.98 -26.38
C VAL A 518 -6.42 7.71 -27.35
N ASP A 519 -5.54 6.76 -27.02
CA ASP A 519 -4.44 6.35 -27.90
C ASP A 519 -4.88 5.34 -28.99
N ALA A 520 -6.02 4.70 -28.79
CA ALA A 520 -6.69 3.76 -29.68
C ALA A 520 -8.18 3.70 -29.39
N GLY A 521 -8.94 3.21 -30.37
CA GLY A 521 -10.39 3.18 -30.32
C GLY A 521 -11.01 4.52 -30.66
N ARG A 522 -12.25 4.74 -30.22
CA ARG A 522 -13.02 5.96 -30.54
C ARG A 522 -13.81 6.45 -29.34
N LEU A 523 -13.93 7.77 -29.26
CA LEU A 523 -14.86 8.48 -28.38
C LEU A 523 -16.21 8.70 -29.11
N PRO A 524 -17.28 9.16 -28.42
CA PRO A 524 -18.62 9.26 -29.00
C PRO A 524 -18.72 10.17 -30.23
N ASN A 525 -17.85 11.18 -30.34
CA ASN A 525 -17.74 12.03 -31.53
C ASN A 525 -17.03 11.36 -32.72
N GLY A 526 -16.62 10.10 -32.60
CA GLY A 526 -15.93 9.33 -33.64
C GLY A 526 -14.43 9.62 -33.77
N THR A 527 -13.87 10.48 -32.91
CA THR A 527 -12.45 10.89 -32.95
C THR A 527 -11.68 10.39 -31.73
N ALA A 528 -10.37 10.66 -31.69
CA ALA A 528 -9.51 10.32 -30.56
C ALA A 528 -9.58 11.31 -29.40
N THR A 529 -10.19 12.49 -29.57
CA THR A 529 -10.24 13.54 -28.56
C THR A 529 -11.62 14.17 -28.45
N GLN A 530 -12.12 14.33 -27.23
CA GLN A 530 -13.41 14.98 -27.00
C GLN A 530 -13.42 15.77 -25.68
N ASP A 531 -13.94 16.98 -25.74
CA ASP A 531 -14.12 17.86 -24.60
C ASP A 531 -15.52 17.66 -24.01
N VAL A 532 -15.59 17.46 -22.69
CA VAL A 532 -16.84 17.21 -21.96
C VAL A 532 -16.92 18.17 -20.79
N ALA A 533 -18.05 18.88 -20.67
CA ALA A 533 -18.33 19.74 -19.53
C ALA A 533 -18.83 18.90 -18.34
N THR A 534 -18.42 19.27 -17.13
CA THR A 534 -18.90 18.64 -15.90
C THR A 534 -20.36 18.99 -15.62
N GLY A 535 -21.11 18.02 -15.09
CA GLY A 535 -22.47 18.21 -14.61
C GLY A 535 -22.57 19.00 -13.29
N ALA A 536 -23.77 19.12 -12.76
CA ALA A 536 -24.02 19.79 -11.47
C ALA A 536 -23.33 19.09 -10.27
N ASP A 537 -23.04 17.80 -10.42
CA ASP A 537 -22.26 16.97 -9.49
C ASP A 537 -20.74 17.13 -9.68
N GLY A 538 -20.30 17.98 -10.61
CA GLY A 538 -18.90 18.22 -10.90
C GLY A 538 -18.24 17.10 -11.70
N VAL A 539 -18.99 16.13 -12.26
CA VAL A 539 -18.42 14.98 -12.98
C VAL A 539 -18.57 15.15 -14.49
N ALA A 540 -17.49 14.91 -15.23
CA ALA A 540 -17.48 14.73 -16.66
C ALA A 540 -17.36 13.23 -16.97
N SER A 541 -18.31 12.69 -17.74
CA SER A 541 -18.38 11.27 -18.09
C SER A 541 -18.32 11.08 -19.61
N ILE A 542 -17.60 10.07 -20.09
CA ILE A 542 -17.52 9.76 -21.52
C ILE A 542 -17.44 8.26 -21.78
N ALA A 543 -18.20 7.78 -22.76
CA ALA A 543 -18.06 6.41 -23.25
C ALA A 543 -16.80 6.25 -24.10
N TRP A 544 -16.05 5.17 -23.91
CA TRP A 544 -14.88 4.83 -24.73
C TRP A 544 -15.07 3.46 -25.35
N SER A 545 -14.87 3.36 -26.67
CA SER A 545 -14.85 2.08 -27.38
C SER A 545 -13.42 1.72 -27.76
N LEU A 546 -12.94 0.54 -27.37
CA LEU A 546 -11.60 0.06 -27.68
C LEU A 546 -11.52 -0.35 -29.14
N ALA A 547 -10.39 -0.09 -29.80
CA ALA A 547 -10.11 -0.67 -31.12
C ALA A 547 -9.97 -2.18 -31.00
N CYS A 548 -10.57 -2.95 -31.92
CA CYS A 548 -10.36 -4.39 -32.01
C CYS A 548 -9.04 -4.70 -32.74
N ASP A 549 -7.92 -4.42 -32.08
CA ASP A 549 -6.57 -4.65 -32.58
C ASP A 549 -5.81 -5.58 -31.64
N ALA A 550 -5.55 -6.82 -32.10
CA ALA A 550 -4.85 -7.83 -31.33
C ALA A 550 -3.37 -7.45 -31.05
N ALA A 551 -2.76 -6.58 -31.85
CA ALA A 551 -1.41 -6.07 -31.60
C ALA A 551 -1.38 -5.00 -30.51
N ARG A 552 -2.54 -4.47 -30.12
CA ARG A 552 -2.71 -3.43 -29.08
C ARG A 552 -3.77 -3.84 -28.06
N PRO A 553 -3.55 -4.93 -27.30
CA PRO A 553 -4.54 -5.45 -26.36
C PRO A 553 -4.80 -4.49 -25.21
N VAL A 554 -3.78 -3.76 -24.75
CA VAL A 554 -3.92 -2.71 -23.73
C VAL A 554 -3.94 -1.35 -24.42
N GLN A 555 -5.00 -0.59 -24.16
CA GLN A 555 -5.19 0.76 -24.69
C GLN A 555 -5.30 1.75 -23.52
N ARG A 556 -5.05 3.03 -23.80
CA ARG A 556 -4.98 4.07 -22.78
C ARG A 556 -5.82 5.27 -23.15
N ALA A 557 -6.44 5.86 -22.14
CA ALA A 557 -7.09 7.15 -22.25
C ALA A 557 -6.53 8.12 -21.20
N THR A 558 -6.55 9.41 -21.50
CA THR A 558 -6.17 10.47 -20.59
C THR A 558 -7.31 11.47 -20.45
N ALA A 559 -7.53 11.99 -19.24
CA ALA A 559 -8.42 13.12 -18.99
C ALA A 559 -7.64 14.31 -18.44
N GLN A 560 -7.82 15.48 -19.05
CA GLN A 560 -7.11 16.71 -18.70
C GLN A 560 -8.09 17.87 -18.54
N LEU A 561 -8.02 18.57 -17.42
CA LEU A 561 -8.81 19.78 -17.20
C LEU A 561 -8.31 20.91 -18.09
N LEU A 562 -9.22 21.57 -18.82
CA LEU A 562 -8.92 22.70 -19.69
C LEU A 562 -9.03 24.04 -18.96
N ARG A 563 -8.12 24.95 -19.27
CA ARG A 563 -8.15 26.37 -18.89
C ARG A 563 -7.99 27.21 -20.16
N ALA A 564 -8.91 28.15 -20.38
CA ALA A 564 -8.95 28.95 -21.60
C ALA A 564 -8.85 28.11 -22.90
N GLY A 565 -9.47 26.92 -22.89
CA GLY A 565 -9.49 26.00 -24.04
C GLY A 565 -8.23 25.13 -24.23
N GLN A 566 -7.22 25.25 -23.37
CA GLN A 566 -5.97 24.47 -23.44
C GLN A 566 -5.76 23.60 -22.19
N PRO A 567 -5.16 22.40 -22.32
CA PRO A 567 -4.74 21.60 -21.16
C PRO A 567 -3.72 22.37 -20.31
N ALA A 568 -3.83 22.28 -18.98
CA ALA A 568 -2.88 22.89 -18.03
C ALA A 568 -2.07 21.80 -17.30
N PRO A 569 -1.15 21.08 -17.97
CA PRO A 569 -0.43 19.91 -17.43
C PRO A 569 0.55 20.25 -16.31
N ASP A 570 0.97 21.51 -16.23
CA ASP A 570 1.79 22.11 -15.18
C ASP A 570 1.01 22.34 -13.87
N ARG A 571 -0.33 22.28 -13.94
CA ARG A 571 -1.23 22.61 -12.83
C ARG A 571 -2.11 21.45 -12.38
N TYR A 572 -2.53 20.60 -13.32
CA TYR A 572 -3.37 19.44 -13.06
C TYR A 572 -2.73 18.19 -13.63
N LEU A 573 -2.52 17.19 -12.79
CA LEU A 573 -2.05 15.89 -13.25
C LEU A 573 -3.13 15.26 -14.14
N PRO A 574 -2.77 14.74 -15.34
CA PRO A 574 -3.72 14.03 -16.17
C PRO A 574 -4.17 12.76 -15.46
N LEU A 575 -5.47 12.50 -15.45
CA LEU A 575 -5.97 11.18 -15.08
C LEU A 575 -5.66 10.22 -16.22
N ARG A 576 -5.17 9.03 -15.89
CA ARG A 576 -4.84 8.00 -16.87
C ARG A 576 -5.76 6.82 -16.62
N TYR A 577 -6.36 6.34 -17.69
CA TYR A 577 -7.20 5.16 -17.72
C TYR A 577 -6.56 4.13 -18.64
N THR A 578 -6.79 2.88 -18.32
CA THR A 578 -6.33 1.68 -19.00
C THR A 578 -7.53 0.77 -19.21
N ALA A 579 -7.58 0.15 -20.37
CA ALA A 579 -8.55 -0.88 -20.64
C ALA A 579 -7.96 -1.91 -21.60
N THR A 580 -8.43 -3.16 -21.49
CA THR A 580 -7.77 -4.30 -22.12
C THR A 580 -8.75 -5.17 -22.91
N LEU A 581 -8.39 -5.51 -24.14
CA LEU A 581 -9.03 -6.60 -24.89
C LEU A 581 -8.72 -7.94 -24.22
N ALA A 582 -9.75 -8.66 -23.80
CA ALA A 582 -9.61 -10.01 -23.26
C ALA A 582 -9.34 -11.01 -24.41
N LEU A 583 -8.08 -11.15 -24.79
CA LEU A 583 -7.62 -12.10 -25.81
C LEU A 583 -7.12 -13.39 -25.16
N ALA A 584 -7.47 -14.54 -25.72
CA ALA A 584 -6.99 -15.84 -25.23
C ALA A 584 -5.46 -16.00 -25.39
N SER A 585 -4.83 -15.27 -26.30
CA SER A 585 -3.38 -15.23 -26.49
C SER A 585 -2.64 -14.54 -25.34
N GLU A 586 -3.31 -13.66 -24.59
CA GLU A 586 -2.76 -12.92 -23.46
C GLU A 586 -3.02 -13.63 -22.11
N VAL A 587 -3.79 -14.73 -22.11
CA VAL A 587 -4.07 -15.51 -20.92
C VAL A 587 -3.02 -16.62 -20.80
N ALA A 588 -2.17 -16.50 -19.78
CA ALA A 588 -1.14 -17.50 -19.50
C ALA A 588 -1.74 -18.88 -19.24
N TYR A 589 -1.13 -19.90 -19.84
CA TYR A 589 -1.39 -21.31 -19.64
C TYR A 589 -0.10 -21.97 -19.16
N ASP A 590 -0.22 -22.90 -18.21
CA ASP A 590 0.91 -23.66 -17.68
C ASP A 590 0.93 -25.07 -18.29
N PRO A 591 1.75 -25.32 -19.33
CA PRO A 591 1.78 -26.60 -20.01
C PRO A 591 2.61 -27.66 -19.25
N ARG A 592 3.18 -27.38 -18.07
CA ARG A 592 4.10 -28.31 -17.37
C ARG A 592 3.52 -29.71 -17.14
N ASN A 593 2.20 -29.83 -17.03
CA ASN A 593 1.51 -31.10 -16.83
C ASN A 593 1.02 -31.76 -18.14
N CYS A 594 1.30 -31.17 -19.30
CA CYS A 594 0.96 -31.71 -20.62
C CYS A 594 2.22 -31.74 -21.49
N ALA A 595 2.92 -32.88 -21.50
CA ALA A 595 4.20 -33.03 -22.21
C ALA A 595 4.13 -32.62 -23.68
N ASP A 596 3.00 -32.87 -24.34
CA ASP A 596 2.77 -32.50 -25.74
C ASP A 596 2.67 -30.98 -25.95
N LEU A 597 1.85 -30.30 -25.14
CA LEU A 597 1.71 -28.84 -25.21
C LEU A 597 2.97 -28.11 -24.69
N LEU A 598 3.69 -28.74 -23.77
CA LEU A 598 4.99 -28.27 -23.30
C LEU A 598 6.04 -28.39 -24.39
N ALA A 599 6.04 -29.48 -25.16
CA ALA A 599 6.91 -29.68 -26.31
C ALA A 599 6.61 -28.69 -27.44
N GLU A 600 5.34 -28.32 -27.62
CA GLU A 600 4.90 -27.27 -28.55
C GLU A 600 5.06 -25.84 -28.00
N GLN A 601 5.55 -25.69 -26.76
CA GLN A 601 5.74 -24.39 -26.09
C GLN A 601 4.45 -23.54 -26.04
N ALA A 602 3.29 -24.18 -25.93
CA ALA A 602 2.00 -23.50 -25.83
C ALA A 602 1.84 -22.89 -24.43
N TYR A 603 2.19 -21.62 -24.26
CA TYR A 603 2.17 -20.90 -22.97
C TYR A 603 0.97 -19.96 -22.83
N SER A 604 0.14 -19.84 -23.86
CA SER A 604 -1.14 -19.14 -23.81
C SER A 604 -2.32 -20.10 -24.01
N VAL A 605 -3.51 -19.70 -23.53
CA VAL A 605 -4.74 -20.46 -23.76
C VAL A 605 -5.03 -20.61 -25.25
N GLN A 606 -4.75 -19.59 -26.07
CA GLN A 606 -4.93 -19.66 -27.52
C GLN A 606 -4.01 -20.71 -28.15
N GLU A 607 -2.71 -20.70 -27.83
CA GLU A 607 -1.74 -21.67 -28.38
C GLU A 607 -2.09 -23.09 -27.95
N ALA A 608 -2.53 -23.29 -26.71
CA ALA A 608 -2.96 -24.59 -26.21
C ALA A 608 -4.17 -25.12 -26.98
N LEU A 609 -5.17 -24.26 -27.24
CA LEU A 609 -6.35 -24.62 -28.04
C LEU A 609 -5.99 -24.87 -29.51
N ASP A 610 -5.16 -24.04 -30.12
CA ASP A 610 -4.75 -24.17 -31.52
C ASP A 610 -3.93 -25.45 -31.75
N ALA A 611 -3.05 -25.81 -30.81
CA ALA A 611 -2.30 -27.06 -30.81
C ALA A 611 -3.24 -28.28 -30.69
N LEU A 612 -4.25 -28.21 -29.82
CA LEU A 612 -5.26 -29.27 -29.69
C LEU A 612 -6.15 -29.39 -30.93
N CYS A 613 -6.57 -28.28 -31.54
CA CYS A 613 -7.43 -28.27 -32.73
C CYS A 613 -6.73 -28.78 -34.00
N ARG A 614 -5.40 -28.69 -34.09
CA ARG A 614 -4.61 -29.25 -35.19
C ARG A 614 -4.50 -30.77 -35.14
N ARG A 615 -4.97 -31.42 -34.07
CA ARG A 615 -5.01 -32.89 -33.96
C ARG A 615 -6.21 -33.46 -34.70
N THR A 616 -5.96 -34.29 -35.72
CA THR A 616 -6.99 -35.07 -36.45
C THR A 616 -7.38 -36.39 -35.77
N HIS A 617 -7.04 -36.58 -34.49
CA HIS A 617 -7.52 -37.69 -33.69
C HIS A 617 -8.15 -37.14 -32.41
N GLY A 618 -9.42 -37.49 -32.19
CA GLY A 618 -10.17 -37.14 -30.99
C GLY A 618 -9.35 -37.43 -29.74
N GLY A 619 -8.86 -36.36 -29.12
CA GLY A 619 -7.91 -36.43 -28.03
C GLY A 619 -8.56 -37.01 -26.79
N GLY A 620 -8.29 -38.29 -26.54
CA GLY A 620 -8.54 -38.90 -25.26
C GLY A 620 -8.45 -40.42 -25.28
N CYS A 621 -7.34 -41.00 -25.74
CA CYS A 621 -6.75 -42.35 -25.51
C CYS A 621 -7.60 -43.61 -25.24
N CYS A 622 -8.93 -43.54 -25.18
CA CYS A 622 -9.80 -44.57 -24.62
C CYS A 622 -10.74 -45.07 -25.69
N LEU A 623 -10.76 -46.39 -25.88
CA LEU A 623 -11.68 -47.05 -26.79
C LEU A 623 -13.06 -47.11 -26.15
N THR A 624 -14.10 -46.89 -26.94
CA THR A 624 -15.48 -46.83 -26.46
C THR A 624 -16.14 -48.20 -26.44
N VAL A 625 -16.93 -48.47 -25.41
CA VAL A 625 -17.68 -49.72 -25.25
C VAL A 625 -19.17 -49.40 -25.13
N GLY A 626 -20.01 -50.11 -25.88
CA GLY A 626 -21.48 -50.01 -25.85
C GLY A 626 -22.13 -49.93 -27.24
N PRO A 627 -23.46 -49.71 -27.31
CA PRO A 627 -24.17 -49.61 -28.59
C PRO A 627 -23.59 -48.47 -29.45
N ALA A 628 -22.95 -48.82 -30.57
CA ALA A 628 -22.19 -47.94 -31.47
C ALA A 628 -20.80 -47.46 -30.96
N GLY A 629 -20.24 -48.09 -29.92
CA GLY A 629 -18.83 -47.92 -29.55
C GLY A 629 -17.87 -48.79 -30.38
N ASP A 630 -16.57 -48.62 -30.18
CA ASP A 630 -15.51 -49.41 -30.81
C ASP A 630 -15.64 -50.92 -30.52
N PHE A 631 -16.18 -51.28 -29.36
CA PHE A 631 -16.54 -52.65 -28.99
C PHE A 631 -17.98 -52.76 -28.50
N PRO A 632 -18.70 -53.85 -28.82
CA PRO A 632 -20.08 -54.04 -28.39
C PRO A 632 -20.22 -54.33 -26.89
N THR A 633 -19.27 -55.07 -26.30
CA THR A 633 -19.29 -55.51 -24.90
C THR A 633 -17.89 -55.42 -24.26
N LEU A 634 -17.85 -55.24 -22.94
CA LEU A 634 -16.62 -55.02 -22.18
C LEU A 634 -15.71 -56.25 -22.19
N ASP A 635 -16.28 -57.44 -22.08
CA ASP A 635 -15.56 -58.71 -22.12
C ASP A 635 -14.89 -58.96 -23.48
N ASN A 636 -15.58 -58.64 -24.57
CA ASN A 636 -14.99 -58.69 -25.91
C ASN A 636 -13.82 -57.70 -26.06
N ALA A 637 -14.00 -56.45 -25.59
CA ALA A 637 -12.95 -55.43 -25.64
C ALA A 637 -11.68 -55.88 -24.91
N LEU A 638 -11.81 -56.31 -23.65
CA LEU A 638 -10.66 -56.69 -22.82
C LEU A 638 -9.97 -57.97 -23.33
N ARG A 639 -10.73 -59.00 -23.73
CA ARG A 639 -10.14 -60.23 -24.29
C ARG A 639 -9.38 -59.96 -25.59
N THR A 640 -9.94 -59.13 -26.46
CA THR A 640 -9.31 -58.77 -27.73
C THR A 640 -8.02 -57.96 -27.51
N LEU A 641 -8.07 -56.94 -26.66
CA LEU A 641 -6.92 -56.05 -26.44
C LEU A 641 -5.78 -56.76 -25.70
N ILE A 642 -6.08 -57.56 -24.67
CA ILE A 642 -5.07 -58.35 -23.96
C ILE A 642 -4.48 -59.42 -24.89
N GLY A 643 -5.32 -60.07 -25.72
CA GLY A 643 -4.85 -61.03 -26.72
C GLY A 643 -3.94 -60.44 -27.81
N GLN A 644 -3.95 -59.11 -27.98
CA GLN A 644 -3.07 -58.36 -28.88
C GLN A 644 -1.80 -57.83 -28.18
N ASP A 645 -1.45 -58.36 -26.99
CA ASP A 645 -0.32 -57.91 -26.17
C ASP A 645 -0.34 -56.40 -25.82
N ARG A 646 -1.54 -55.80 -25.73
CA ARG A 646 -1.68 -54.39 -25.29
C ARG A 646 -1.49 -54.29 -23.79
N MET A 647 -0.46 -53.55 -23.38
CA MET A 647 -0.10 -53.37 -21.98
C MET A 647 -0.81 -52.19 -21.33
N ASP A 648 -1.20 -51.18 -22.10
CA ASP A 648 -1.90 -49.97 -21.64
C ASP A 648 -3.28 -49.90 -22.29
N ILE A 649 -4.31 -50.10 -21.49
CA ILE A 649 -5.70 -50.20 -21.96
C ILE A 649 -6.52 -49.13 -21.26
N CYS A 650 -7.10 -48.21 -22.05
CA CYS A 650 -8.14 -47.30 -21.57
C CYS A 650 -9.46 -47.59 -22.29
N LEU A 651 -10.53 -47.79 -21.52
CA LEU A 651 -11.88 -48.07 -22.00
C LEU A 651 -12.89 -47.08 -21.41
N CYS A 652 -13.77 -46.54 -22.27
CA CYS A 652 -14.86 -45.65 -21.90
C CYS A 652 -16.22 -46.31 -22.16
N LEU A 653 -16.98 -46.59 -21.10
CA LEU A 653 -18.36 -47.07 -21.20
C LEU A 653 -19.28 -45.92 -21.61
N THR A 654 -19.89 -46.02 -22.80
CA THR A 654 -20.88 -45.05 -23.27
C THR A 654 -22.10 -44.97 -22.34
N PRO A 655 -22.89 -43.88 -22.34
CA PRO A 655 -24.11 -43.81 -21.53
C PRO A 655 -25.10 -44.93 -21.90
N GLY A 656 -25.55 -45.72 -20.91
CA GLY A 656 -26.45 -46.85 -21.13
C GLY A 656 -26.21 -48.03 -20.17
N GLU A 657 -26.96 -49.11 -20.38
CA GLU A 657 -26.75 -50.40 -19.72
C GLU A 657 -25.81 -51.27 -20.57
N HIS A 658 -24.76 -51.79 -19.96
CA HIS A 658 -23.75 -52.66 -20.56
C HIS A 658 -23.83 -54.02 -19.90
N LYS A 659 -24.13 -55.06 -20.69
CA LYS A 659 -24.14 -56.44 -20.22
C LYS A 659 -22.88 -57.15 -20.70
N LEU A 660 -22.43 -58.13 -19.93
CA LEU A 660 -21.35 -59.02 -20.35
C LEU A 660 -21.94 -60.18 -21.16
N ASP A 661 -21.31 -60.51 -22.29
CA ASP A 661 -21.73 -61.67 -23.09
C ASP A 661 -21.30 -62.97 -22.40
N ASP A 662 -20.09 -63.00 -21.83
CA ASP A 662 -19.50 -64.12 -21.08
C ASP A 662 -18.87 -63.67 -19.74
N ASP A 663 -18.46 -64.64 -18.91
CA ASP A 663 -17.74 -64.37 -17.66
C ASP A 663 -16.45 -63.58 -17.93
N LEU A 664 -16.17 -62.55 -17.10
CA LEU A 664 -14.98 -61.72 -17.20
C LEU A 664 -13.92 -62.20 -16.21
N ILE A 665 -13.23 -63.29 -16.55
CA ILE A 665 -12.10 -63.82 -15.77
C ILE A 665 -10.83 -63.65 -16.62
N LEU A 666 -9.98 -62.69 -16.26
CA LEU A 666 -8.84 -62.28 -17.07
C LEU A 666 -7.54 -62.25 -16.26
N LYS A 667 -6.47 -62.74 -16.89
CA LYS A 667 -5.09 -62.63 -16.40
C LYS A 667 -4.34 -61.58 -17.20
N GLY A 668 -3.77 -60.59 -16.52
CA GLY A 668 -3.13 -59.44 -17.17
C GLY A 668 -1.74 -59.10 -16.63
N PRO A 669 -0.75 -60.02 -16.67
CA PRO A 669 0.58 -59.73 -16.15
C PRO A 669 1.18 -58.51 -16.86
N ARG A 670 1.54 -57.48 -16.10
CA ARG A 670 2.06 -56.17 -16.56
C ARG A 670 1.03 -55.26 -17.27
N VAL A 671 -0.25 -55.63 -17.32
CA VAL A 671 -1.31 -54.81 -17.94
C VAL A 671 -1.75 -53.70 -16.99
N ARG A 672 -1.90 -52.49 -17.53
CA ARG A 672 -2.43 -51.29 -16.87
C ARG A 672 -3.78 -50.96 -17.49
N LEU A 673 -4.85 -51.17 -16.73
CA LEU A 673 -6.23 -50.97 -17.16
C LEU A 673 -6.83 -49.71 -16.51
N MET A 674 -7.38 -48.82 -17.34
CA MET A 674 -8.29 -47.75 -16.94
C MET A 674 -9.66 -47.99 -17.57
N LEU A 675 -10.67 -48.24 -16.74
CA LEU A 675 -12.07 -48.38 -17.16
C LEU A 675 -12.85 -47.21 -16.57
N HIS A 676 -13.46 -46.37 -17.40
CA HIS A 676 -14.28 -45.28 -16.91
C HIS A 676 -15.60 -45.13 -17.66
N GLY A 677 -16.58 -44.45 -17.04
CA GLY A 677 -17.87 -44.15 -17.65
C GLY A 677 -18.23 -42.67 -17.57
N CYS A 678 -19.52 -42.39 -17.75
CA CYS A 678 -20.14 -41.06 -17.65
C CYS A 678 -20.93 -40.91 -16.35
N GLY A 679 -20.34 -41.34 -15.22
CA GLY A 679 -20.99 -41.36 -13.91
C GLY A 679 -22.18 -42.34 -13.86
N PRO A 680 -23.28 -42.00 -13.16
CA PRO A 680 -24.47 -42.85 -13.08
C PRO A 680 -25.14 -43.19 -14.42
N ALA A 681 -24.78 -42.50 -15.49
CA ALA A 681 -25.31 -42.78 -16.83
C ALA A 681 -24.75 -44.06 -17.44
N SER A 682 -23.55 -44.52 -17.05
CA SER A 682 -22.92 -45.74 -17.54
C SER A 682 -23.08 -46.87 -16.50
N ARG A 683 -23.83 -47.91 -16.84
CA ARG A 683 -24.22 -48.99 -15.91
C ARG A 683 -23.71 -50.34 -16.41
N LEU A 684 -22.74 -50.91 -15.71
CA LEU A 684 -22.27 -52.28 -15.94
C LEU A 684 -23.17 -53.27 -15.19
N MET A 685 -23.91 -54.07 -15.94
CA MET A 685 -24.84 -55.08 -15.44
C MET A 685 -24.15 -56.44 -15.49
N LEU A 686 -23.73 -56.95 -14.32
CA LEU A 686 -23.05 -58.25 -14.22
C LEU A 686 -24.01 -59.42 -14.26
N ASP A 687 -25.27 -59.23 -13.84
CA ASP A 687 -26.25 -60.31 -13.68
C ASP A 687 -25.58 -61.53 -12.98
N GLU A 688 -25.72 -62.75 -13.51
CA GLU A 688 -25.13 -63.99 -12.97
C GLU A 688 -23.65 -64.22 -13.39
N ARG A 689 -23.02 -63.28 -14.11
CA ARG A 689 -21.66 -63.46 -14.66
C ARG A 689 -20.56 -63.23 -13.62
N MET A 690 -19.46 -63.95 -13.74
CA MET A 690 -18.27 -63.78 -12.90
C MET A 690 -17.43 -62.57 -13.35
N PHE A 691 -16.82 -61.88 -12.39
CA PHE A 691 -15.89 -60.77 -12.65
C PHE A 691 -14.64 -60.96 -11.77
N SER A 692 -13.51 -61.29 -12.40
CA SER A 692 -12.21 -61.47 -11.76
C SER A 692 -11.09 -60.93 -12.64
N LEU A 693 -10.28 -60.02 -12.09
CA LEU A 693 -9.05 -59.52 -12.71
C LEU A 693 -7.85 -59.99 -11.90
N ASP A 694 -6.96 -60.74 -12.54
CA ASP A 694 -5.87 -61.44 -11.89
C ASP A 694 -4.49 -60.96 -12.43
N GLY A 695 -3.59 -60.52 -11.54
CA GLY A 695 -2.19 -60.26 -11.87
C GLY A 695 -1.89 -58.94 -12.59
N PHE A 696 -2.80 -57.97 -12.58
CA PHE A 696 -2.64 -56.69 -13.29
C PHE A 696 -1.59 -55.78 -12.62
N ALA A 697 -0.85 -55.01 -13.42
CA ALA A 697 0.09 -54.01 -12.89
C ALA A 697 -0.64 -52.79 -12.31
N SER A 698 -1.75 -52.37 -12.92
CA SER A 698 -2.67 -51.42 -12.31
C SER A 698 -4.08 -51.59 -12.85
N VAL A 699 -5.09 -51.42 -12.00
CA VAL A 699 -6.50 -51.40 -12.39
C VAL A 699 -7.12 -50.15 -11.80
N SER A 700 -7.66 -49.28 -12.65
CA SER A 700 -8.40 -48.08 -12.23
C SER A 700 -9.80 -48.12 -12.81
N ILE A 701 -10.82 -48.12 -11.95
CA ILE A 701 -12.23 -48.08 -12.34
C ILE A 701 -12.85 -46.79 -11.81
N ALA A 702 -13.46 -46.00 -12.70
CA ALA A 702 -14.02 -44.70 -12.32
C ALA A 702 -15.36 -44.35 -12.99
N ASP A 703 -16.15 -43.51 -12.32
CA ASP A 703 -17.31 -42.83 -12.91
C ASP A 703 -18.35 -43.77 -13.57
N LEU A 704 -18.76 -44.83 -12.86
CA LEU A 704 -19.77 -45.77 -13.38
C LEU A 704 -20.52 -46.50 -12.25
N VAL A 705 -21.65 -47.10 -12.60
CA VAL A 705 -22.44 -47.97 -11.72
C VAL A 705 -22.19 -49.43 -12.08
N ILE A 706 -21.88 -50.28 -11.10
CA ILE A 706 -21.80 -51.73 -11.26
C ILE A 706 -22.96 -52.36 -10.48
N THR A 707 -23.80 -53.13 -11.15
CA THR A 707 -24.92 -53.83 -10.50
C THR A 707 -24.82 -55.33 -10.74
N ARG A 708 -24.83 -56.11 -9.66
CA ARG A 708 -24.96 -57.56 -9.69
C ARG A 708 -26.40 -57.97 -9.35
N ARG A 709 -26.98 -58.84 -10.17
CA ARG A 709 -28.31 -59.44 -9.93
C ARG A 709 -28.15 -60.96 -9.84
N GLY A 710 -28.98 -61.62 -9.03
CA GLY A 710 -28.94 -63.08 -8.96
C GLY A 710 -28.09 -63.62 -7.81
N GLN A 711 -27.23 -64.60 -8.07
CA GLN A 711 -26.43 -65.24 -7.03
C GLN A 711 -25.30 -64.32 -6.53
N PRO A 712 -25.01 -64.32 -5.21
CA PRO A 712 -23.85 -63.63 -4.66
C PRO A 712 -22.55 -64.15 -5.24
N ALA A 713 -21.76 -63.26 -5.82
CA ALA A 713 -20.40 -63.51 -6.29
C ALA A 713 -19.58 -62.22 -6.19
N ALA A 714 -18.30 -62.35 -5.84
CA ALA A 714 -17.44 -61.19 -5.69
C ALA A 714 -17.07 -60.56 -7.04
N ILE A 715 -16.87 -59.25 -7.03
CA ILE A 715 -16.04 -58.55 -8.01
C ILE A 715 -14.61 -58.64 -7.48
N ALA A 716 -13.84 -59.56 -8.04
CA ALA A 716 -12.54 -59.95 -7.52
C ALA A 716 -11.38 -59.23 -8.23
N PHE A 717 -10.45 -58.70 -7.43
CA PHE A 717 -9.18 -58.16 -7.87
C PHE A 717 -8.07 -58.92 -7.15
N ASN A 718 -7.47 -59.89 -7.85
CA ASN A 718 -6.45 -60.76 -7.28
C ASN A 718 -5.08 -60.37 -7.84
N GLN A 719 -4.07 -60.25 -6.98
CA GLN A 719 -2.69 -59.93 -7.34
C GLN A 719 -2.54 -58.68 -8.24
N CYS A 720 -3.40 -57.68 -8.02
CA CYS A 720 -3.37 -56.41 -8.76
C CYS A 720 -2.46 -55.41 -8.03
N ALA A 721 -1.31 -55.06 -8.60
CA ALA A 721 -0.29 -54.32 -7.85
C ALA A 721 -0.76 -52.91 -7.40
N ASP A 722 -1.51 -52.18 -8.22
CA ASP A 722 -2.13 -50.89 -7.87
C ASP A 722 -3.62 -50.89 -8.27
N LEU A 723 -4.53 -50.90 -7.30
CA LEU A 723 -5.97 -50.90 -7.51
C LEU A 723 -6.58 -49.56 -7.10
N ARG A 724 -7.31 -48.91 -8.02
CA ARG A 724 -8.05 -47.69 -7.75
C ARG A 724 -9.52 -47.82 -8.14
N LEU A 725 -10.42 -47.52 -7.20
CA LEU A 725 -11.85 -47.34 -7.43
C LEU A 725 -12.21 -45.89 -7.05
N SER A 726 -12.74 -45.10 -7.99
CA SER A 726 -13.03 -43.68 -7.77
C SER A 726 -14.40 -43.31 -8.32
N ARG A 727 -15.33 -42.84 -7.47
CA ARG A 727 -16.71 -42.49 -7.90
C ARG A 727 -17.45 -43.68 -8.56
N VAL A 728 -17.30 -44.87 -7.97
CA VAL A 728 -17.98 -46.09 -8.41
C VAL A 728 -19.13 -46.41 -7.47
N ASP A 729 -20.29 -46.66 -8.04
CA ASP A 729 -21.48 -47.12 -7.33
C ASP A 729 -21.67 -48.60 -7.57
N CYS A 730 -21.41 -49.44 -6.57
CA CYS A 730 -21.56 -50.88 -6.67
C CYS A 730 -22.71 -51.37 -5.78
N ALA A 731 -23.63 -52.15 -6.33
CA ALA A 731 -24.71 -52.78 -5.57
C ALA A 731 -24.93 -54.23 -5.99
N GLY A 732 -25.23 -55.08 -5.00
CA GLY A 732 -25.59 -56.46 -5.28
C GLY A 732 -25.81 -57.32 -4.03
N PRO A 733 -26.29 -58.55 -4.23
CA PRO A 733 -26.50 -59.51 -3.16
C PRO A 733 -25.16 -60.07 -2.67
N THR A 734 -25.06 -60.24 -1.35
CA THR A 734 -23.90 -60.82 -0.64
C THR A 734 -24.38 -61.92 0.32
N GLY A 735 -23.48 -62.81 0.72
CA GLY A 735 -23.78 -63.86 1.68
C GLY A 735 -22.53 -64.31 2.42
N PRO A 736 -22.65 -65.23 3.40
CA PRO A 736 -21.49 -65.80 4.06
C PRO A 736 -20.50 -66.35 3.04
N GLY A 737 -19.23 -66.00 3.18
CA GLY A 737 -18.12 -66.38 2.29
C GLY A 737 -18.03 -65.58 0.99
N ASN A 738 -18.89 -64.59 0.75
CA ASN A 738 -18.89 -63.80 -0.49
C ASN A 738 -19.08 -62.31 -0.23
N SER A 739 -18.02 -61.55 -0.49
CA SER A 739 -18.01 -60.07 -0.45
C SER A 739 -18.45 -59.46 -1.79
N LEU A 740 -19.00 -58.26 -1.78
CA LEU A 740 -19.39 -57.55 -3.01
C LEU A 740 -18.16 -57.19 -3.85
N VAL A 741 -17.13 -56.64 -3.20
CA VAL A 741 -15.80 -56.39 -3.78
C VAL A 741 -14.77 -57.14 -2.94
N ARG A 742 -13.88 -57.87 -3.60
CA ARG A 742 -12.78 -58.60 -2.96
C ARG A 742 -11.45 -58.12 -3.51
N VAL A 743 -10.52 -57.82 -2.61
CA VAL A 743 -9.15 -57.43 -2.94
C VAL A 743 -8.17 -58.35 -2.22
N ASP A 744 -7.28 -58.96 -3.00
CA ASP A 744 -6.33 -59.98 -2.58
C ASP A 744 -5.02 -59.83 -3.37
N GLY A 745 -3.85 -60.00 -2.75
CA GLY A 745 -2.51 -59.85 -3.31
C GLY A 745 -2.12 -58.45 -3.84
N SER A 746 -2.72 -57.35 -3.39
CA SER A 746 -2.44 -56.00 -3.90
C SER A 746 -1.34 -55.28 -3.11
N ARG A 747 -0.54 -54.40 -3.75
CA ARG A 747 0.47 -53.58 -3.04
C ARG A 747 -0.08 -52.22 -2.63
N ARG A 748 -0.95 -51.63 -3.46
CA ARG A 748 -1.61 -50.35 -3.19
C ARG A 748 -3.07 -50.44 -3.56
N VAL A 749 -3.94 -49.96 -2.66
CA VAL A 749 -5.39 -49.96 -2.84
C VAL A 749 -5.94 -48.58 -2.51
N HIS A 750 -6.66 -47.98 -3.44
CA HIS A 750 -7.28 -46.66 -3.29
C HIS A 750 -8.76 -46.72 -3.65
N ILE A 751 -9.62 -46.64 -2.64
CA ILE A 751 -11.07 -46.63 -2.82
C ILE A 751 -11.56 -45.26 -2.33
N GLU A 752 -12.03 -44.42 -3.25
CA GLU A 752 -12.44 -43.06 -2.93
C GLU A 752 -13.80 -42.67 -3.53
N THR A 753 -14.61 -41.95 -2.75
CA THR A 753 -15.89 -41.39 -3.23
C THR A 753 -16.85 -42.46 -3.82
N CYS A 754 -16.76 -43.70 -3.36
CA CYS A 754 -17.55 -44.83 -3.85
C CYS A 754 -18.76 -45.11 -2.94
N ARG A 755 -19.82 -45.70 -3.52
CA ARG A 755 -20.95 -46.29 -2.77
C ARG A 755 -20.96 -47.79 -2.99
N LEU A 756 -20.58 -48.60 -1.99
CA LEU A 756 -20.62 -50.07 -2.10
C LEU A 756 -21.74 -50.60 -1.20
N TYR A 757 -22.84 -51.00 -1.80
CA TYR A 757 -24.04 -51.44 -1.10
C TYR A 757 -24.22 -52.94 -1.24
N ALA A 758 -23.66 -53.67 -0.28
CA ALA A 758 -23.93 -55.08 -0.09
C ALA A 758 -25.32 -55.26 0.52
N ALA A 759 -26.21 -55.92 -0.21
CA ALA A 759 -27.46 -56.41 0.32
C ALA A 759 -27.21 -57.81 0.88
N GLY A 760 -27.34 -58.01 2.19
CA GLY A 760 -27.24 -59.37 2.76
C GLY A 760 -28.48 -60.21 2.47
N ARG A 761 -28.41 -61.51 2.79
CA ARG A 761 -29.48 -62.46 2.45
C ARG A 761 -30.72 -62.39 3.36
N GLY A 762 -30.73 -61.65 4.46
CA GLY A 762 -31.89 -61.64 5.37
C GLY A 762 -32.98 -60.62 5.02
N ASN A 763 -34.23 -60.94 4.65
CA ASN A 763 -34.87 -62.21 4.30
C ASN A 763 -35.78 -61.91 3.11
N ALA A 764 -35.78 -62.73 2.05
CA ALA A 764 -36.92 -62.76 1.12
C ALA A 764 -38.24 -62.88 1.90
N GLU A 765 -38.23 -63.63 3.01
CA GLU A 765 -39.29 -63.75 4.01
C GLU A 765 -39.68 -62.43 4.70
N ARG A 766 -38.76 -61.48 4.97
CA ARG A 766 -39.08 -60.18 5.59
C ARG A 766 -39.77 -59.27 4.59
N LEU A 767 -39.27 -59.24 3.35
CA LEU A 767 -39.93 -58.53 2.27
C LEU A 767 -41.30 -59.16 1.97
N ASP A 768 -41.39 -60.50 1.98
CA ASP A 768 -42.63 -61.24 1.80
C ASP A 768 -43.63 -61.00 2.94
N GLN A 769 -43.17 -61.00 4.20
CA GLN A 769 -43.97 -60.64 5.38
C GLN A 769 -44.43 -59.18 5.32
N LEU A 770 -43.59 -58.26 4.84
CA LEU A 770 -43.95 -56.85 4.64
C LEU A 770 -45.06 -56.72 3.59
N PHE A 771 -44.90 -57.33 2.41
CA PHE A 771 -45.88 -57.22 1.33
C PHE A 771 -47.15 -58.04 1.57
N THR A 772 -47.08 -59.12 2.36
CA THR A 772 -48.26 -59.90 2.76
C THR A 772 -49.15 -59.11 3.73
N ARG A 773 -48.55 -58.32 4.63
CA ARG A 773 -49.28 -57.52 5.64
C ARG A 773 -49.60 -56.11 5.18
N ALA A 774 -48.84 -55.56 4.24
CA ALA A 774 -49.09 -54.27 3.61
C ALA A 774 -49.05 -54.40 2.08
N PRO A 775 -50.06 -55.05 1.47
CA PRO A 775 -50.10 -55.30 0.03
C PRO A 775 -50.11 -54.01 -0.80
N THR A 776 -50.58 -52.89 -0.24
CA THR A 776 -50.54 -51.61 -0.95
C THR A 776 -49.12 -51.10 -1.21
N LEU A 777 -48.11 -51.61 -0.50
CA LEU A 777 -46.71 -51.26 -0.72
C LEU A 777 -46.05 -52.00 -1.88
N ALA A 778 -46.77 -52.86 -2.62
CA ALA A 778 -46.22 -53.66 -3.71
C ALA A 778 -45.49 -52.84 -4.80
N ALA A 779 -45.85 -51.56 -4.98
CA ALA A 779 -45.15 -50.64 -5.89
C ALA A 779 -43.66 -50.43 -5.54
N LEU A 780 -43.26 -50.72 -4.29
CA LEU A 780 -41.89 -50.63 -3.81
C LEU A 780 -41.07 -51.90 -4.01
N LYS A 781 -41.68 -53.01 -4.49
CA LYS A 781 -41.04 -54.33 -4.54
C LYS A 781 -39.66 -54.32 -5.21
N ARG A 782 -39.52 -53.57 -6.30
CA ARG A 782 -38.25 -53.44 -7.05
C ARG A 782 -37.23 -52.51 -6.37
N ALA A 783 -37.69 -51.49 -5.66
CA ALA A 783 -36.80 -50.57 -4.93
C ALA A 783 -36.30 -51.18 -3.61
N LEU A 784 -37.03 -52.15 -3.06
CA LEU A 784 -36.71 -52.82 -1.80
C LEU A 784 -36.00 -54.17 -2.02
N SER A 785 -35.71 -54.57 -3.26
CA SER A 785 -35.02 -55.83 -3.56
C SER A 785 -33.49 -55.69 -3.50
N SER A 786 -32.80 -56.82 -3.31
CA SER A 786 -31.34 -56.88 -3.23
C SER A 786 -30.62 -56.63 -4.56
N ASP A 787 -31.35 -56.66 -5.67
CA ASP A 787 -30.88 -56.49 -7.05
C ASP A 787 -31.30 -55.14 -7.67
N ALA A 788 -31.78 -54.22 -6.83
CA ALA A 788 -32.21 -52.89 -7.22
C ALA A 788 -31.06 -52.05 -7.80
N VAL A 789 -31.32 -51.35 -8.89
CA VAL A 789 -30.36 -50.36 -9.44
C VAL A 789 -30.42 -49.11 -8.58
N LEU A 790 -29.26 -48.73 -8.05
CA LEU A 790 -29.07 -47.58 -7.18
C LEU A 790 -29.64 -46.31 -7.79
N ASP A 791 -30.37 -45.54 -6.97
CA ASP A 791 -31.11 -44.32 -7.32
C ASP A 791 -32.23 -44.49 -8.37
N ASP A 792 -32.03 -45.22 -9.46
CA ASP A 792 -33.01 -45.39 -10.55
C ASP A 792 -34.29 -46.10 -10.08
N ASP A 793 -34.17 -47.25 -9.40
CA ASP A 793 -35.36 -47.99 -8.94
C ASP A 793 -36.05 -47.24 -7.79
N ASN A 794 -35.30 -46.49 -6.97
CA ASN A 794 -35.84 -45.59 -5.95
C ASN A 794 -36.59 -44.40 -6.57
N ASP A 795 -36.06 -43.80 -7.64
CA ASP A 795 -36.66 -42.67 -8.35
C ASP A 795 -37.91 -43.08 -9.11
N ARG A 796 -37.88 -44.26 -9.75
CA ARG A 796 -39.07 -44.88 -10.37
C ARG A 796 -40.15 -45.14 -9.33
N ALA A 797 -39.79 -45.73 -8.18
CA ALA A 797 -40.72 -45.99 -7.10
C ALA A 797 -41.28 -44.69 -6.48
N ALA A 798 -40.44 -43.68 -6.24
CA ALA A 798 -40.86 -42.38 -5.70
C ALA A 798 -41.80 -41.65 -6.66
N SER A 799 -41.51 -41.70 -7.96
CA SER A 799 -42.34 -41.12 -9.03
C SER A 799 -43.64 -41.89 -9.24
N ALA A 800 -43.64 -43.20 -9.02
CA ALA A 800 -44.86 -44.00 -9.03
C ALA A 800 -45.75 -43.65 -7.84
N LEU A 801 -45.18 -43.55 -6.64
CA LEU A 801 -45.91 -43.22 -5.41
C LEU A 801 -46.41 -41.77 -5.37
N SER A 802 -45.67 -40.80 -5.93
CA SER A 802 -46.12 -39.41 -5.99
C SER A 802 -47.35 -39.20 -6.88
N ARG A 803 -47.54 -40.09 -7.87
CA ARG A 803 -48.67 -40.08 -8.82
C ARG A 803 -49.90 -40.85 -8.31
N GLN A 804 -49.82 -41.50 -7.15
CA GLN A 804 -50.95 -42.24 -6.58
C GLN A 804 -52.04 -41.29 -6.04
N PRO A 805 -53.33 -41.58 -6.28
CA PRO A 805 -54.43 -40.79 -5.76
C PRO A 805 -54.46 -40.80 -4.22
N LEU A 806 -55.08 -39.78 -3.62
CA LEU A 806 -55.09 -39.58 -2.16
C LEU A 806 -55.61 -40.80 -1.40
N ASP A 807 -56.64 -41.47 -1.90
CA ASP A 807 -57.24 -42.64 -1.22
C ASP A 807 -56.30 -43.85 -1.21
N ALA A 808 -55.56 -44.10 -2.30
CA ALA A 808 -54.54 -45.14 -2.36
C ALA A 808 -53.37 -44.85 -1.39
N ARG A 809 -52.98 -43.57 -1.25
CA ARG A 809 -51.95 -43.16 -0.29
C ARG A 809 -52.41 -43.27 1.15
N LYS A 810 -53.67 -42.93 1.44
CA LYS A 810 -54.29 -43.11 2.76
C LYS A 810 -54.33 -44.59 3.16
N ALA A 811 -54.66 -45.48 2.22
CA ALA A 811 -54.60 -46.93 2.44
C ALA A 811 -53.17 -47.38 2.81
N MET A 812 -52.15 -46.96 2.06
CA MET A 812 -50.74 -47.23 2.38
C MET A 812 -50.32 -46.73 3.77
N THR A 813 -50.70 -45.50 4.13
CA THR A 813 -50.39 -44.95 5.47
C THR A 813 -51.10 -45.71 6.59
N THR A 814 -52.30 -46.22 6.32
CA THR A 814 -53.10 -46.99 7.29
C THR A 814 -52.47 -48.36 7.53
N GLU A 815 -52.02 -49.05 6.47
CA GLU A 815 -51.29 -50.31 6.57
C GLU A 815 -49.95 -50.14 7.29
N ILE A 816 -49.19 -49.07 6.99
CA ILE A 816 -47.95 -48.76 7.73
C ILE A 816 -48.25 -48.51 9.22
N ALA A 817 -49.31 -47.75 9.54
CA ALA A 817 -49.70 -47.50 10.93
C ALA A 817 -50.20 -48.77 11.65
N ALA A 818 -50.77 -49.74 10.93
CA ALA A 818 -51.11 -51.05 11.48
C ALA A 818 -49.86 -51.89 11.75
N LEU A 819 -48.89 -51.90 10.82
CA LEU A 819 -47.59 -52.56 10.98
C LEU A 819 -46.83 -52.02 12.21
N LEU A 820 -46.80 -50.70 12.39
CA LEU A 820 -46.12 -50.06 13.53
C LEU A 820 -46.80 -50.38 14.87
N ARG A 821 -48.13 -50.55 14.91
CA ARG A 821 -48.90 -50.89 16.13
C ARG A 821 -48.81 -52.36 16.51
N ALA A 822 -48.68 -53.27 15.54
CA ALA A 822 -48.63 -54.71 15.77
C ALA A 822 -47.28 -55.20 16.37
N GLY A 823 -46.27 -54.33 16.47
CA GLY A 823 -44.88 -54.65 16.80
C GLY A 823 -44.57 -55.22 18.20
N ALA A 824 -45.56 -55.65 19.00
CA ALA A 824 -45.35 -56.23 20.33
C ALA A 824 -45.99 -57.60 20.58
N ALA A 825 -46.81 -58.14 19.66
CA ALA A 825 -47.50 -59.42 19.88
C ALA A 825 -47.34 -60.39 18.69
N GLY A 826 -46.53 -61.44 18.89
CA GLY A 826 -46.54 -62.71 18.15
C GLY A 826 -46.02 -62.71 16.69
N ASN A 827 -44.89 -63.39 16.45
CA ASN A 827 -44.33 -63.75 15.13
C ASN A 827 -44.53 -62.71 14.00
N ALA A 828 -44.16 -61.46 14.29
CA ALA A 828 -44.23 -60.33 13.38
C ALA A 828 -42.88 -60.07 12.71
N LEU A 829 -42.91 -59.48 11.51
CA LEU A 829 -41.77 -58.83 10.85
C LEU A 829 -40.89 -58.18 11.93
N THR A 830 -39.66 -58.64 12.13
CA THR A 830 -38.80 -58.18 13.23
C THR A 830 -38.57 -56.68 13.13
N MET A 831 -39.32 -55.91 13.93
CA MET A 831 -39.30 -54.45 13.91
C MET A 831 -38.08 -53.92 14.65
N THR A 832 -37.00 -53.69 13.91
CA THR A 832 -35.88 -52.92 14.44
C THR A 832 -36.24 -51.43 14.53
N PRO A 833 -35.63 -50.66 15.45
CA PRO A 833 -35.85 -49.21 15.53
C PRO A 833 -35.58 -48.49 14.20
N ARG A 834 -34.62 -49.00 13.39
CA ARG A 834 -34.32 -48.47 12.06
C ARG A 834 -35.47 -48.70 11.08
N ILE A 835 -36.09 -49.89 11.08
CA ILE A 835 -37.26 -50.18 10.24
C ILE A 835 -38.47 -49.34 10.69
N GLN A 836 -38.71 -49.23 12.00
CA GLN A 836 -39.79 -48.40 12.54
C GLN A 836 -39.65 -46.92 12.15
N SER A 837 -38.44 -46.37 12.29
CA SER A 837 -38.13 -44.99 11.91
C SER A 837 -38.30 -44.76 10.40
N ALA A 838 -37.80 -45.69 9.57
CA ALA A 838 -37.94 -45.60 8.12
C ALA A 838 -39.41 -45.69 7.66
N LEU A 839 -40.19 -46.61 8.23
CA LEU A 839 -41.63 -46.73 7.95
C LEU A 839 -42.41 -45.49 8.42
N THR A 840 -42.11 -44.95 9.59
CA THR A 840 -42.73 -43.71 10.11
C THR A 840 -42.43 -42.53 9.19
N THR A 841 -41.19 -42.41 8.74
CA THR A 841 -40.76 -41.38 7.80
C THR A 841 -41.50 -41.51 6.47
N LEU A 842 -41.59 -42.74 5.93
CA LEU A 842 -42.32 -43.00 4.69
C LEU A 842 -43.80 -42.66 4.81
N ALA A 843 -44.47 -43.08 5.90
CA ALA A 843 -45.87 -42.74 6.16
C ALA A 843 -46.09 -41.22 6.25
N THR A 844 -45.18 -40.52 6.92
CA THR A 844 -45.22 -39.05 7.04
C THR A 844 -45.13 -38.36 5.69
N GLN A 845 -44.27 -38.86 4.78
CA GLN A 845 -44.16 -38.27 3.44
C GLN A 845 -45.36 -38.62 2.56
N LEU A 846 -45.90 -39.83 2.67
CA LEU A 846 -47.09 -40.26 1.93
C LEU A 846 -48.36 -39.51 2.34
N GLY A 847 -48.48 -39.13 3.61
CA GLY A 847 -49.64 -38.43 4.17
C GLY A 847 -49.75 -36.94 3.83
N ARG A 848 -48.75 -36.35 3.18
CA ARG A 848 -48.80 -34.94 2.75
C ARG A 848 -49.78 -34.74 1.60
N GLU A 849 -50.39 -33.55 1.49
CA GLU A 849 -51.34 -33.25 0.41
C GLU A 849 -50.73 -33.48 -0.98
N THR A 850 -49.52 -32.97 -1.22
CA THR A 850 -48.75 -33.15 -2.45
C THR A 850 -47.39 -33.81 -2.14
N PRO A 851 -47.29 -35.16 -2.20
CA PRO A 851 -46.05 -35.87 -1.92
C PRO A 851 -45.11 -35.73 -3.12
N ALA A 852 -44.07 -34.91 -2.99
CA ALA A 852 -43.06 -34.77 -4.02
C ALA A 852 -42.15 -36.01 -4.07
N ALA A 853 -41.87 -36.53 -5.28
CA ALA A 853 -40.94 -37.64 -5.49
C ALA A 853 -39.58 -37.41 -4.82
N LYS A 854 -39.08 -36.16 -4.84
CA LYS A 854 -37.84 -35.72 -4.19
C LYS A 854 -37.79 -36.01 -2.67
N ARG A 855 -38.94 -36.02 -1.98
CA ARG A 855 -39.04 -36.33 -0.53
C ARG A 855 -39.32 -37.81 -0.25
N LEU A 856 -40.02 -38.48 -1.16
CA LEU A 856 -40.28 -39.92 -1.07
C LEU A 856 -39.02 -40.74 -1.35
N ARG A 857 -38.21 -40.36 -2.33
CA ARG A 857 -36.96 -41.02 -2.71
C ARG A 857 -36.04 -41.34 -1.51
N PRO A 858 -35.63 -40.37 -0.67
CA PRO A 858 -34.79 -40.67 0.48
C PRO A 858 -35.51 -41.53 1.55
N ALA A 859 -36.83 -41.42 1.70
CA ALA A 859 -37.59 -42.26 2.62
C ALA A 859 -37.65 -43.74 2.15
N ILE A 860 -37.81 -43.97 0.84
CA ILE A 860 -37.76 -45.29 0.21
C ILE A 860 -36.35 -45.87 0.33
N ALA A 861 -35.32 -45.07 0.01
CA ALA A 861 -33.93 -45.49 0.14
C ALA A 861 -33.58 -45.86 1.60
N ALA A 862 -34.08 -45.12 2.59
CA ALA A 862 -33.90 -45.44 4.00
C ALA A 862 -34.64 -46.73 4.43
N LEU A 863 -35.82 -46.99 3.86
CA LEU A 863 -36.55 -48.24 4.11
C LEU A 863 -35.85 -49.44 3.46
N ALA A 864 -35.41 -49.31 2.21
CA ALA A 864 -34.55 -50.29 1.54
C ALA A 864 -33.27 -50.54 2.37
N ALA A 865 -32.70 -49.46 2.90
CA ALA A 865 -31.53 -49.47 3.79
C ALA A 865 -31.74 -50.29 5.06
N ALA A 866 -32.91 -50.15 5.69
CA ALA A 866 -33.23 -50.85 6.93
C ALA A 866 -33.63 -52.32 6.71
N LEU A 867 -34.30 -52.64 5.61
CA LEU A 867 -34.82 -53.99 5.34
C LEU A 867 -33.76 -54.97 4.86
N LEU A 868 -32.83 -54.53 4.00
CA LEU A 868 -31.75 -55.39 3.47
C LEU A 868 -30.48 -55.32 4.34
N ALA A 869 -30.56 -54.70 5.53
CA ALA A 869 -29.46 -54.67 6.47
C ALA A 869 -29.24 -56.06 7.06
N ASP A 870 -28.03 -56.58 6.89
CA ASP A 870 -27.59 -57.86 7.44
C ASP A 870 -26.19 -57.65 8.05
N PRO A 871 -25.98 -57.97 9.34
CA PRO A 871 -24.66 -57.87 9.97
C PRO A 871 -23.57 -58.72 9.29
N MET A 872 -23.96 -59.74 8.51
CA MET A 872 -23.07 -60.65 7.80
C MET A 872 -22.81 -60.23 6.35
N SER A 873 -23.49 -59.19 5.86
CA SER A 873 -23.22 -58.63 4.53
C SER A 873 -21.85 -57.97 4.50
N CYS A 874 -21.08 -58.26 3.45
CA CYS A 874 -19.74 -57.73 3.28
C CYS A 874 -19.66 -56.90 2.00
N ALA A 875 -19.43 -55.61 2.16
CA ALA A 875 -19.26 -54.68 1.05
C ALA A 875 -17.86 -54.78 0.43
N LEU A 876 -16.86 -55.05 1.26
CA LEU A 876 -15.46 -55.05 0.86
C LEU A 876 -14.66 -56.06 1.68
N ALA A 877 -14.00 -57.01 1.03
CA ALA A 877 -12.96 -57.83 1.66
C ALA A 877 -11.58 -57.27 1.32
N LEU A 878 -10.79 -57.00 2.36
CA LEU A 878 -9.38 -56.60 2.29
C LEU A 878 -8.55 -57.73 2.88
N LEU A 879 -7.93 -58.52 2.00
CA LEU A 879 -7.19 -59.72 2.43
C LEU A 879 -5.70 -59.44 2.68
N ASP A 880 -5.20 -58.28 2.26
CA ASP A 880 -3.77 -57.93 2.29
C ASP A 880 -3.40 -56.95 3.42
N ASN A 881 -2.73 -57.46 4.45
CA ASN A 881 -2.12 -56.65 5.52
C ASN A 881 -0.83 -55.93 5.10
N ASP A 882 -0.18 -56.36 4.01
CA ASP A 882 1.05 -55.73 3.47
C ASP A 882 0.78 -54.57 2.49
N ALA A 883 -0.49 -54.35 2.15
CA ALA A 883 -0.89 -53.32 1.19
C ALA A 883 -1.02 -51.93 1.83
N ASP A 884 -0.58 -50.90 1.10
CA ASP A 884 -0.95 -49.50 1.38
C ASP A 884 -2.38 -49.25 0.90
N THR A 885 -3.33 -49.37 1.83
CA THR A 885 -4.76 -49.27 1.58
C THR A 885 -5.33 -47.96 2.10
N THR A 886 -5.95 -47.19 1.20
CA THR A 886 -6.73 -45.98 1.54
C THR A 886 -8.18 -46.18 1.12
N VAL A 887 -9.08 -46.08 2.09
CA VAL A 887 -10.52 -46.05 1.88
C VAL A 887 -10.99 -44.69 2.39
N ARG A 888 -11.38 -43.77 1.51
CA ARG A 888 -11.77 -42.41 1.88
C ARG A 888 -13.05 -41.90 1.22
N ASP A 889 -13.81 -41.07 1.92
CA ASP A 889 -15.01 -40.42 1.39
C ASP A 889 -16.07 -41.40 0.84
N ASN A 890 -16.09 -42.65 1.31
CA ASN A 890 -16.98 -43.69 0.81
C ASN A 890 -18.22 -43.88 1.68
N ARG A 891 -19.27 -44.43 1.07
CA ARG A 891 -20.45 -44.94 1.78
C ARG A 891 -20.56 -46.44 1.57
N LEU A 892 -20.16 -47.22 2.57
CA LEU A 892 -20.23 -48.67 2.55
C LEU A 892 -21.42 -49.14 3.38
N ARG A 893 -22.30 -49.90 2.75
CA ARG A 893 -23.41 -50.56 3.42
C ARG A 893 -23.14 -52.06 3.38
N GLY A 894 -22.95 -52.64 4.57
CA GLY A 894 -22.25 -53.92 4.75
C GLY A 894 -20.88 -53.68 5.38
N GLY A 895 -20.36 -54.70 6.06
CA GLY A 895 -19.07 -54.64 6.73
C GLY A 895 -17.89 -54.67 5.75
N ILE A 896 -16.72 -54.28 6.24
CA ILE A 896 -15.43 -54.60 5.64
C ILE A 896 -14.90 -55.85 6.34
N ALA A 897 -14.60 -56.91 5.60
CA ALA A 897 -13.92 -58.11 6.10
C ALA A 897 -12.39 -57.96 5.97
N LEU A 898 -11.65 -58.36 7.00
CA LEU A 898 -10.20 -58.24 7.07
C LEU A 898 -9.54 -59.61 7.07
N PHE A 899 -8.49 -59.76 6.25
CA PHE A 899 -7.57 -60.91 6.18
C PHE A 899 -8.20 -62.27 5.80
N ALA A 900 -9.52 -62.36 5.73
CA ALA A 900 -10.26 -63.49 5.21
C ALA A 900 -11.65 -63.01 4.72
N GLU A 901 -12.35 -63.85 3.95
CA GLU A 901 -13.74 -63.58 3.57
C GLU A 901 -14.65 -63.46 4.80
N SER A 902 -15.77 -62.77 4.61
CA SER A 902 -16.81 -62.69 5.63
C SER A 902 -17.40 -64.08 5.93
N GLY A 903 -17.83 -64.33 7.16
CA GLY A 903 -18.49 -65.58 7.51
C GLY A 903 -18.93 -65.59 8.97
N ASP A 904 -19.57 -66.67 9.41
CA ASP A 904 -20.18 -66.77 10.73
C ASP A 904 -19.11 -66.81 11.84
N PHE A 905 -18.86 -65.65 12.45
CA PHE A 905 -18.08 -65.57 13.67
C PHE A 905 -18.51 -64.38 14.56
N PRO A 906 -18.89 -64.62 15.82
CA PRO A 906 -19.31 -63.56 16.75
C PRO A 906 -18.11 -62.75 17.27
N GLU A 907 -18.42 -61.60 17.88
CA GLU A 907 -17.46 -60.66 18.49
C GLU A 907 -16.54 -61.36 19.50
N LEU A 908 -15.27 -60.92 19.59
CA LEU A 908 -14.32 -61.40 20.59
C LEU A 908 -14.82 -61.05 22.00
N THR A 909 -14.85 -62.04 22.89
CA THR A 909 -15.28 -61.82 24.28
C THR A 909 -14.24 -60.98 25.03
N THR A 910 -14.66 -60.27 26.07
CA THR A 910 -13.75 -59.47 26.90
C THR A 910 -12.59 -60.30 27.47
N ASP A 911 -12.83 -61.57 27.84
CA ASP A 911 -11.77 -62.45 28.35
C ASP A 911 -10.79 -62.87 27.24
N GLN A 912 -11.27 -63.08 26.00
CA GLN A 912 -10.38 -63.30 24.85
C GLN A 912 -9.53 -62.07 24.57
N LEU A 913 -10.10 -60.85 24.68
CA LEU A 913 -9.35 -59.61 24.51
C LEU A 913 -8.30 -59.39 25.60
N LYS A 914 -8.55 -59.80 26.86
CA LYS A 914 -7.53 -59.78 27.93
C LYS A 914 -6.38 -60.73 27.64
N LEU A 915 -6.69 -61.94 27.17
CA LEU A 915 -5.67 -62.94 26.81
C LEU A 915 -4.81 -62.47 25.63
N LEU A 916 -5.42 -61.86 24.61
CA LEU A 916 -4.71 -61.19 23.51
C LEU A 916 -3.76 -60.12 24.05
N GLY A 917 -4.25 -59.25 24.94
CA GLY A 917 -3.45 -58.15 25.49
C GLY A 917 -2.27 -58.65 26.31
N GLY A 918 -2.47 -59.70 27.10
CA GLY A 918 -1.38 -60.37 27.82
C GLY A 918 -0.34 -60.99 26.89
N GLY A 919 -0.76 -61.66 25.82
CA GLY A 919 0.16 -62.27 24.85
C GLY A 919 0.95 -61.25 24.02
N ILE A 920 0.32 -60.14 23.62
CA ILE A 920 1.01 -59.04 22.91
C ILE A 920 2.06 -58.39 23.82
N ARG A 921 1.69 -58.05 25.07
CA ARG A 921 2.62 -57.42 26.04
C ARG A 921 3.82 -58.31 26.41
N THR A 922 3.64 -59.63 26.36
CA THR A 922 4.71 -60.60 26.66
C THR A 922 5.50 -61.04 25.42
N GLY A 923 5.13 -60.59 24.23
CA GLY A 923 5.74 -61.01 22.96
C GLY A 923 5.39 -62.44 22.54
N LYS A 924 4.45 -63.12 23.23
CA LYS A 924 3.94 -64.45 22.84
C LYS A 924 3.07 -64.37 21.58
N MET A 925 2.42 -63.23 21.35
CA MET A 925 1.63 -62.96 20.16
C MET A 925 2.19 -61.73 19.46
N VAL A 926 2.53 -61.85 18.19
CA VAL A 926 3.21 -60.80 17.42
C VAL A 926 2.33 -60.40 16.24
N PRO A 927 1.92 -59.13 16.11
CA PRO A 927 1.25 -58.67 14.90
C PRO A 927 2.22 -58.80 13.71
N GLU A 928 1.71 -59.16 12.53
CA GLU A 928 2.49 -59.34 11.30
C GLU A 928 1.80 -58.57 10.16
N GLY A 929 2.59 -57.78 9.42
CA GLY A 929 2.16 -57.00 8.25
C GLY A 929 2.87 -55.66 8.14
N ASP A 930 3.27 -55.29 6.92
CA ASP A 930 4.06 -54.07 6.65
C ASP A 930 3.23 -52.90 6.08
N GLY A 931 1.97 -53.13 5.73
CA GLY A 931 1.12 -52.16 5.04
C GLY A 931 0.48 -51.13 5.97
N THR A 932 -0.12 -50.10 5.34
CA THR A 932 -0.90 -49.07 6.04
C THR A 932 -2.37 -49.12 5.65
N LEU A 933 -3.27 -49.14 6.63
CA LEU A 933 -4.71 -48.93 6.42
C LEU A 933 -5.14 -47.52 6.84
N THR A 934 -5.60 -46.71 5.90
CA THR A 934 -6.20 -45.40 6.16
C THR A 934 -7.69 -45.43 5.83
N LEU A 935 -8.52 -45.26 6.85
CA LEU A 935 -9.97 -45.09 6.76
C LEU A 935 -10.28 -43.63 7.08
N GLN A 936 -10.70 -42.83 6.09
CA GLN A 936 -11.00 -41.41 6.30
C GLN A 936 -12.38 -40.98 5.80
N SER A 937 -13.16 -40.30 6.63
CA SER A 937 -14.43 -39.67 6.21
C SER A 937 -15.42 -40.65 5.55
N ASN A 938 -15.39 -41.93 5.92
CA ASN A 938 -16.30 -42.92 5.40
C ASN A 938 -17.53 -43.10 6.29
N HIS A 939 -18.62 -43.56 5.70
CA HIS A 939 -19.77 -44.10 6.41
C HIS A 939 -19.77 -45.62 6.26
N LEU A 940 -19.40 -46.34 7.31
CA LEU A 940 -19.13 -47.78 7.29
C LEU A 940 -20.06 -48.52 8.27
N SER A 941 -20.53 -49.71 7.90
CA SER A 941 -21.29 -50.53 8.83
C SER A 941 -20.41 -51.10 9.95
N SER A 942 -19.35 -51.83 9.60
CA SER A 942 -18.39 -52.40 10.56
C SER A 942 -17.07 -52.74 9.90
N LEU A 943 -16.00 -52.84 10.67
CA LEU A 943 -14.71 -53.41 10.25
C LEU A 943 -14.50 -54.72 11.01
N ARG A 944 -14.50 -55.88 10.36
CA ARG A 944 -14.50 -57.18 11.05
C ARG A 944 -13.40 -58.09 10.54
N LEU A 945 -12.78 -58.85 11.45
CA LEU A 945 -11.95 -59.98 11.06
C LEU A 945 -12.81 -60.96 10.26
N GLY A 946 -12.29 -61.42 9.12
CA GLY A 946 -12.93 -62.48 8.35
C GLY A 946 -12.99 -63.78 9.15
N ALA A 947 -13.83 -64.72 8.74
CA ALA A 947 -14.13 -65.90 9.55
C ALA A 947 -12.91 -66.78 9.83
N GLU A 948 -12.03 -66.96 8.85
CA GLU A 948 -10.79 -67.73 9.01
C GLU A 948 -9.75 -66.96 9.84
N ALA A 949 -9.62 -65.65 9.63
CA ALA A 949 -8.71 -64.80 10.40
C ALA A 949 -9.09 -64.75 11.89
N ALA A 950 -10.39 -64.64 12.20
CA ALA A 950 -10.88 -64.68 13.57
C ALA A 950 -10.60 -66.05 14.25
N ARG A 951 -10.80 -67.16 13.53
CA ARG A 951 -10.46 -68.52 14.03
C ARG A 951 -8.97 -68.67 14.28
N ALA A 952 -8.14 -68.22 13.35
CA ALA A 952 -6.69 -68.23 13.48
C ALA A 952 -6.25 -67.45 14.72
N MET A 953 -6.81 -66.25 14.92
CA MET A 953 -6.54 -65.42 16.10
C MET A 953 -6.88 -66.14 17.42
N LEU A 954 -8.01 -66.85 17.50
CA LEU A 954 -8.36 -67.63 18.70
C LEU A 954 -7.44 -68.82 18.95
N THR A 955 -6.94 -69.48 17.89
CA THR A 955 -5.92 -70.53 18.03
C THR A 955 -4.61 -69.93 18.56
N ILE A 956 -4.18 -68.79 18.02
CA ILE A 956 -2.96 -68.08 18.42
C ILE A 956 -3.02 -67.63 19.89
N ILE A 957 -4.22 -67.27 20.40
CA ILE A 957 -4.40 -66.98 21.84
C ILE A 957 -3.92 -68.15 22.71
N GLN A 958 -4.17 -69.39 22.29
CA GLN A 958 -3.78 -70.59 23.02
C GLN A 958 -2.30 -70.92 22.80
N THR A 959 -1.86 -70.95 21.54
CA THR A 959 -0.55 -71.48 21.14
C THR A 959 0.59 -70.46 21.17
N GLY A 960 0.30 -69.17 21.04
CA GLY A 960 1.27 -68.14 20.64
C GLY A 960 1.58 -68.20 19.13
N GLY A 961 2.18 -67.13 18.60
CA GLY A 961 2.52 -67.00 17.19
C GLY A 961 2.21 -65.63 16.57
N GLU A 962 2.32 -65.55 15.26
CA GLU A 962 2.07 -64.35 14.46
C GLU A 962 0.60 -64.26 14.03
N PHE A 963 0.02 -63.05 14.04
CA PHE A 963 -1.33 -62.81 13.54
C PHE A 963 -1.37 -61.60 12.60
N ALA A 964 -2.23 -61.68 11.58
CA ALA A 964 -2.36 -60.61 10.59
C ALA A 964 -2.84 -59.29 11.22
N ALA A 965 -2.10 -58.21 10.94
CA ALA A 965 -2.35 -56.86 11.40
C ALA A 965 -1.69 -55.84 10.45
N TRP A 966 -2.18 -54.60 10.38
CA TRP A 966 -1.46 -53.56 9.62
C TRP A 966 -0.29 -52.97 10.41
N ARG A 967 0.78 -52.56 9.74
CA ARG A 967 1.85 -51.78 10.39
C ARG A 967 1.30 -50.49 10.98
N CYS A 968 0.53 -49.75 10.19
CA CYS A 968 -0.13 -48.54 10.63
C CYS A 968 -1.62 -48.61 10.28
N LEU A 969 -2.50 -48.35 11.26
CA LEU A 969 -3.93 -48.19 11.02
C LEU A 969 -4.38 -46.81 11.49
N ARG A 970 -5.01 -46.04 10.59
CA ARG A 970 -5.58 -44.73 10.88
C ARG A 970 -7.05 -44.72 10.52
N ALA A 971 -7.92 -44.61 11.51
CA ALA A 971 -9.34 -44.40 11.33
C ALA A 971 -9.69 -42.97 11.75
N ALA A 972 -9.90 -42.08 10.76
CA ALA A 972 -10.18 -40.67 10.96
C ALA A 972 -11.56 -40.24 10.44
N ASP A 973 -12.34 -39.54 11.25
CA ASP A 973 -13.58 -38.86 10.83
C ASP A 973 -14.63 -39.77 10.17
N ASN A 974 -14.62 -41.07 10.49
CA ASN A 974 -15.59 -42.03 9.95
C ASN A 974 -16.86 -42.07 10.80
N ALA A 975 -17.99 -42.41 10.18
CA ALA A 975 -19.21 -42.83 10.86
C ALA A 975 -19.26 -44.36 10.92
N LEU A 976 -19.24 -44.94 12.13
CA LEU A 976 -19.23 -46.38 12.36
C LEU A 976 -20.54 -46.84 12.99
N GLU A 977 -21.21 -47.80 12.36
CA GLU A 977 -22.54 -48.26 12.80
C GLU A 977 -22.55 -49.51 13.69
N ALA A 978 -21.46 -50.26 13.79
CA ALA A 978 -21.40 -51.50 14.55
C ALA A 978 -19.98 -51.82 15.02
N TYR A 979 -19.89 -52.83 15.91
CA TYR A 979 -18.65 -53.31 16.50
C TYR A 979 -17.57 -53.56 15.43
N SER A 980 -16.39 -52.98 15.67
CA SER A 980 -15.28 -52.98 14.73
C SER A 980 -13.96 -53.45 15.35
N HIS A 981 -13.13 -54.16 14.58
CA HIS A 981 -11.81 -54.66 14.96
C HIS A 981 -10.74 -53.82 14.27
N PHE A 982 -9.77 -53.33 15.04
CA PHE A 982 -8.64 -52.54 14.53
C PHE A 982 -7.30 -53.23 14.86
N PRO A 983 -6.93 -54.29 14.10
CA PRO A 983 -5.67 -55.00 14.28
C PRO A 983 -4.51 -54.23 13.63
N ALA A 984 -3.56 -53.74 14.42
CA ALA A 984 -2.38 -53.03 13.90
C ALA A 984 -1.19 -53.03 14.87
N PHE A 985 0.01 -52.66 14.42
CA PHE A 985 1.10 -52.31 15.33
C PHE A 985 0.84 -50.93 15.96
N ASP A 986 0.70 -49.93 15.10
CA ASP A 986 0.40 -48.54 15.46
C ASP A 986 -1.01 -48.18 15.01
N ALA A 987 -1.93 -48.04 15.97
CA ALA A 987 -3.33 -47.74 15.68
C ALA A 987 -3.73 -46.34 16.18
N ALA A 988 -4.38 -45.56 15.31
CA ALA A 988 -4.95 -44.25 15.65
C ALA A 988 -6.44 -44.19 15.24
N VAL A 989 -7.30 -43.90 16.22
CA VAL A 989 -8.75 -43.75 16.04
C VAL A 989 -9.12 -42.32 16.44
N THR A 990 -9.37 -41.45 15.45
CA THR A 990 -9.52 -40.01 15.67
C THR A 990 -10.78 -39.42 15.04
N GLY A 991 -11.54 -38.60 15.76
CA GLY A 991 -12.66 -37.83 15.17
C GLY A 991 -13.85 -38.66 14.69
N ASN A 992 -13.90 -39.96 14.93
CA ASN A 992 -14.96 -40.83 14.42
C ASN A 992 -16.27 -40.63 15.18
N ASN A 993 -17.40 -40.80 14.49
CA ASN A 993 -18.74 -40.78 15.03
C ASN A 993 -19.29 -42.21 15.19
N LEU A 994 -19.53 -42.64 16.42
CA LEU A 994 -20.02 -43.97 16.78
C LEU A 994 -21.53 -43.94 16.95
N LEU A 995 -22.26 -44.71 16.13
CA LEU A 995 -23.70 -44.54 15.94
C LEU A 995 -24.59 -45.56 16.69
N THR A 996 -24.03 -46.65 17.23
CA THR A 996 -24.81 -47.72 17.91
C THR A 996 -24.33 -47.97 19.33
N ASN A 997 -25.19 -47.72 20.32
CA ASN A 997 -24.88 -47.82 21.75
C ASN A 997 -24.35 -49.22 22.16
N GLY A 998 -23.39 -49.25 23.09
CA GLY A 998 -22.76 -50.48 23.60
C GLY A 998 -21.29 -50.62 23.20
N ASP A 999 -20.85 -51.83 22.89
CA ASP A 999 -19.46 -52.09 22.54
C ASP A 999 -19.17 -51.62 21.10
N ALA A 1000 -18.33 -50.59 20.99
CA ALA A 1000 -17.97 -49.97 19.73
C ALA A 1000 -16.92 -50.77 18.94
N GLY A 1001 -16.10 -51.57 19.64
CA GLY A 1001 -15.06 -52.35 18.99
C GLY A 1001 -13.91 -52.75 19.91
N ALA A 1002 -12.92 -53.39 19.29
CA ALA A 1002 -11.63 -53.69 19.90
C ALA A 1002 -10.48 -53.18 19.03
N LEU A 1003 -9.59 -52.41 19.64
CA LEU A 1003 -8.29 -52.03 19.12
C LEU A 1003 -7.26 -53.05 19.60
N ILE A 1004 -6.68 -53.81 18.67
CA ILE A 1004 -5.73 -54.89 18.98
C ILE A 1004 -4.38 -54.42 18.47
N ALA A 1005 -3.58 -53.82 19.35
CA ALA A 1005 -2.37 -53.13 18.93
C ALA A 1005 -1.24 -53.09 19.95
N THR A 1006 -0.03 -52.84 19.47
CA THR A 1006 1.16 -52.60 20.32
C THR A 1006 1.28 -51.15 20.78
N GLN A 1007 0.74 -50.21 19.99
CA GLN A 1007 0.63 -48.78 20.30
C GLN A 1007 -0.73 -48.25 19.82
N ALA A 1008 -1.31 -47.33 20.60
CA ALA A 1008 -2.69 -46.91 20.41
C ALA A 1008 -2.91 -45.42 20.73
N LYS A 1009 -3.66 -44.72 19.86
CA LYS A 1009 -4.18 -43.36 20.11
C LYS A 1009 -5.68 -43.29 19.85
N VAL A 1010 -6.44 -42.73 20.78
CA VAL A 1010 -7.90 -42.59 20.70
C VAL A 1010 -8.28 -41.13 21.02
N ILE A 1011 -8.53 -40.32 20.00
CA ILE A 1011 -8.60 -38.85 20.15
C ILE A 1011 -9.87 -38.26 19.51
N GLY A 1012 -10.64 -37.46 20.24
CA GLY A 1012 -11.68 -36.60 19.65
C GLY A 1012 -12.88 -37.34 19.04
N ASN A 1013 -13.13 -38.59 19.40
CA ASN A 1013 -14.26 -39.37 18.86
C ASN A 1013 -15.58 -38.97 19.55
N PHE A 1014 -16.69 -39.07 18.82
CA PHE A 1014 -18.03 -38.72 19.26
C PHE A 1014 -18.92 -39.96 19.41
N ALA A 1015 -19.60 -40.08 20.55
CA ALA A 1015 -20.52 -41.16 20.87
C ALA A 1015 -21.65 -40.63 21.78
N HIS A 1016 -22.90 -41.04 21.53
CA HIS A 1016 -24.08 -40.46 22.17
C HIS A 1016 -24.77 -41.44 23.15
N ASN A 1017 -24.05 -41.77 24.25
CA ASN A 1017 -24.42 -42.55 25.45
C ASN A 1017 -23.90 -44.01 25.54
N ASP A 1018 -23.01 -44.22 26.52
CA ASP A 1018 -22.44 -45.49 27.05
C ASP A 1018 -21.80 -46.43 26.02
N PHE A 1019 -20.85 -45.89 25.25
CA PHE A 1019 -20.07 -46.67 24.28
C PHE A 1019 -18.75 -47.14 24.89
N ARG A 1020 -18.32 -48.38 24.62
CA ARG A 1020 -17.02 -48.91 25.06
C ARG A 1020 -16.15 -49.30 23.88
N LEU A 1021 -14.91 -48.80 23.83
CA LEU A 1021 -13.86 -49.27 22.91
C LEU A 1021 -12.80 -50.00 23.73
N PHE A 1022 -12.66 -51.31 23.50
CA PHE A 1022 -11.64 -52.10 24.19
C PHE A 1022 -10.27 -51.90 23.53
N VAL A 1023 -9.21 -51.78 24.33
CA VAL A 1023 -7.83 -51.69 23.84
C VAL A 1023 -7.04 -52.85 24.42
N SER A 1024 -6.58 -53.74 23.54
CA SER A 1024 -5.85 -54.95 23.87
C SER A 1024 -4.42 -54.86 23.34
N GLY A 1025 -3.44 -55.02 24.24
CA GLY A 1025 -2.01 -55.05 23.91
C GLY A 1025 -1.25 -53.74 24.13
N ALA A 1026 -1.95 -52.60 24.25
CA ALA A 1026 -1.36 -51.27 24.44
C ALA A 1026 -2.04 -50.48 25.57
N ASN A 1027 -1.31 -49.51 26.14
CA ASN A 1027 -1.90 -48.43 26.94
C ASN A 1027 -2.15 -47.22 26.01
N PRO A 1028 -3.41 -46.89 25.68
CA PRO A 1028 -3.70 -45.87 24.69
C PRO A 1028 -3.49 -44.45 25.22
N GLU A 1029 -3.02 -43.54 24.36
CA GLU A 1029 -3.20 -42.10 24.57
C GLU A 1029 -4.66 -41.74 24.30
N VAL A 1030 -5.38 -41.25 25.32
CA VAL A 1030 -6.82 -40.93 25.24
C VAL A 1030 -7.04 -39.44 25.46
N LEU A 1031 -7.65 -38.75 24.50
CA LEU A 1031 -7.88 -37.30 24.60
C LEU A 1031 -9.23 -36.89 23.98
N ALA A 1032 -9.98 -36.04 24.68
CA ALA A 1032 -11.14 -35.32 24.15
C ALA A 1032 -12.25 -36.17 23.48
N ASN A 1033 -12.45 -37.42 23.89
CA ASN A 1033 -13.55 -38.25 23.38
C ASN A 1033 -14.87 -37.91 24.09
N GLY A 1034 -15.93 -37.61 23.32
CA GLY A 1034 -17.26 -37.33 23.85
C GLY A 1034 -18.11 -38.60 23.95
N GLY A 1035 -18.41 -39.05 25.17
CA GLY A 1035 -19.32 -40.18 25.42
C GLY A 1035 -18.77 -41.58 25.09
N LEU A 1036 -17.48 -41.69 24.74
CA LEU A 1036 -16.79 -42.96 24.47
C LEU A 1036 -15.87 -43.34 25.65
N ASN A 1037 -16.14 -44.49 26.25
CA ASN A 1037 -15.34 -45.10 27.31
C ASN A 1037 -14.25 -45.99 26.68
N VAL A 1038 -12.97 -45.64 26.89
CA VAL A 1038 -11.85 -46.48 26.44
C VAL A 1038 -11.45 -47.43 27.55
N VAL A 1039 -11.54 -48.74 27.29
CA VAL A 1039 -11.32 -49.81 28.29
C VAL A 1039 -10.09 -50.62 27.92
N THR A 1040 -8.99 -50.43 28.65
CA THR A 1040 -7.78 -51.24 28.47
C THR A 1040 -7.99 -52.63 29.09
N VAL A 1041 -7.66 -53.68 28.33
CA VAL A 1041 -7.84 -55.09 28.71
C VAL A 1041 -6.54 -55.92 28.69
#